data_AF-A0A4V1NR56-F1
#
_entry.id   AF-A0A4V1NR56-F1
#
_cell.length_a   1.000
_cell.length_b   1.000
_cell.length_c   1.000
_cell.angle_alpha   90.00
_cell.angle_beta   90.00
_cell.angle_gamma   90.00
#
_symmetry.space_group_name_H-M   'P 1'
#
loop_
_entity.id
_entity.type
_entity.pdbx_description
1 polymer ?
#
loop_
_entity_poly.entity_id
_entity_poly.type
_entity_poly.pdbx_seq_one_letter_code
_entity_poly.pdbx_strand_id
1 'polypeptide(L)'
;MATSQGRPAGSGDRARYAQLLDHAGRTTVGLRAAPGAAGARMWGSGVLIAPGWVLTCAHVLVASDGRRRETGPDGVFGVAFGGRVVPARPAYDLSRPAPEAGPGAARADLALVRLLDPEAGHPCAWLSDQPATLLEDAYIFRGHDSGTHDSRGHDSGDRDRSGSAAGRAADSGTGGRADAGRPSSRAAGDMKGDRAAGHVHGDRAAPAAPVDTFIAVRFGARDARGLQFGSDVRVTPGASGGPLIDCDRGEVVGIVKGRHQQDHVGLAVPVTALRELGPEHLVAGAEGLGPDPYHALMSLHDRWHWAGQELGRATGPTWFDAQHAIMAGRGRLWGVQERLQALDLLARLPAPRDPLIVEAAVGEVLERGERPAAWSLRTWRDGHGALYQGSDPYTELRTFVHYLRIVAQLTADEVRDQPGEAAAAVREQAVRLAEFVQAKAVVLQPQDRRRIGPVRRRPRSVLVEFEPLFYDEGGAELFNWSVSEGYGQGQWLCVDVQESAGGVPFEQAREQVLHKLGGRLLRADGAAGPGARVRLEVAVPEGHWHIAAGQWEVAASTRRTARLRPVGPGRAVILRDQGRREQVDPAWLRRWQGLRTAPELQALRVRPGEGAGARAGPCAESVWRLLERAGEGALPALCHTVADGFGRDAVGVALDTGFPAGLWPARGHGEEQDCDAGCEEFHRGVRELLQGSGGVARLPELVRQLRAKAAEAAEEGTHWARDLVLLYDDPEDPIPPLFTDRPQLSPR
;
A
#
# COMPACT_ATOMS: atom_id res chain seq x y z
N MET A 1 37.39 -16.22 15.92
CA MET A 1 37.17 -17.29 14.90
C MET A 1 38.10 -17.00 13.72
N ALA A 2 38.60 -18.02 13.01
CA ALA A 2 39.48 -17.79 11.88
C ALA A 2 38.67 -17.27 10.67
N THR A 3 39.18 -16.24 9.99
CA THR A 3 38.58 -15.72 8.75
C THR A 3 38.82 -16.71 7.61
N SER A 4 37.75 -17.17 6.97
CA SER A 4 37.84 -18.01 5.76
C SER A 4 38.56 -17.25 4.65
N GLN A 5 39.66 -17.80 4.14
CA GLN A 5 40.32 -17.25 2.96
C GLN A 5 39.51 -17.64 1.71
N GLY A 6 38.62 -16.74 1.29
CA GLY A 6 37.77 -16.94 0.12
C GLY A 6 38.58 -17.20 -1.15
N ARG A 7 38.46 -18.43 -1.68
CA ARG A 7 38.96 -18.82 -3.01
C ARG A 7 38.51 -17.80 -4.07
N PRO A 8 39.32 -17.55 -5.12
CA PRO A 8 38.82 -16.85 -6.30
C PRO A 8 37.69 -17.68 -6.93
N ALA A 9 36.58 -17.02 -7.28
CA ALA A 9 35.44 -17.66 -7.94
C ALA A 9 35.89 -18.32 -9.25
N GLY A 10 35.49 -19.58 -9.44
CA GLY A 10 35.88 -20.38 -10.59
C GLY A 10 34.92 -20.23 -11.78
N SER A 11 35.31 -20.79 -12.92
CA SER A 11 34.40 -20.89 -14.08
C SER A 11 33.13 -21.69 -13.79
N GLY A 12 33.15 -22.57 -12.78
CA GLY A 12 31.98 -23.30 -12.29
C GLY A 12 30.91 -22.41 -11.66
N ASP A 13 31.30 -21.37 -10.90
CA ASP A 13 30.36 -20.46 -10.24
C ASP A 13 29.59 -19.62 -11.27
N ARG A 14 30.24 -19.28 -12.38
CA ARG A 14 29.61 -18.56 -13.50
C ARG A 14 28.50 -19.36 -14.17
N ALA A 15 28.66 -20.68 -14.32
CA ALA A 15 27.65 -21.53 -14.93
C ALA A 15 26.34 -21.52 -14.13
N ARG A 16 26.43 -21.44 -12.79
CA ARG A 16 25.30 -21.31 -11.87
C ARG A 16 24.48 -20.03 -12.07
N TYR A 17 25.14 -18.93 -12.43
CA TYR A 17 24.53 -17.60 -12.57
C TYR A 17 24.31 -17.16 -14.02
N ALA A 18 24.59 -18.01 -15.02
CA ALA A 18 24.60 -17.65 -16.43
C ALA A 18 23.27 -17.04 -16.93
N GLN A 19 22.13 -17.59 -16.50
CA GLN A 19 20.80 -17.07 -16.86
C GLN A 19 20.55 -15.67 -16.28
N LEU A 20 20.88 -15.46 -14.99
CA LEU A 20 20.77 -14.16 -14.33
C LEU A 20 21.65 -13.09 -15.00
N LEU A 21 22.89 -13.44 -15.33
CA LEU A 21 23.84 -12.51 -15.96
C LEU A 21 23.42 -12.15 -17.39
N ASP A 22 22.85 -13.09 -18.15
CA ASP A 22 22.25 -12.81 -19.45
C ASP A 22 21.01 -11.91 -19.33
N HIS A 23 20.11 -12.18 -18.37
CA HIS A 23 18.98 -11.31 -18.05
C HIS A 23 19.44 -9.89 -17.67
N ALA A 24 20.47 -9.76 -16.85
CA ALA A 24 21.07 -8.48 -16.48
C ALA A 24 21.67 -7.74 -17.68
N GLY A 25 22.32 -8.46 -18.60
CA GLY A 25 22.77 -7.90 -19.88
C GLY A 25 21.60 -7.38 -20.72
N ARG A 26 20.51 -8.16 -20.84
CA ARG A 26 19.29 -7.78 -21.56
C ARG A 26 18.55 -6.58 -20.95
N THR A 27 18.67 -6.33 -19.65
CA THR A 27 18.09 -5.14 -18.96
C THR A 27 19.02 -3.92 -18.91
N THR A 28 20.32 -4.09 -19.19
CA THR A 28 21.29 -2.98 -19.11
C THR A 28 21.35 -2.22 -20.42
N VAL A 29 21.07 -0.93 -20.37
CA VAL A 29 20.95 -0.06 -21.56
C VAL A 29 22.14 0.88 -21.68
N GLY A 30 22.41 1.37 -22.89
CA GLY A 30 23.41 2.41 -23.15
C GLY A 30 22.78 3.76 -23.42
N LEU A 31 23.22 4.82 -22.73
CA LEU A 31 22.76 6.19 -22.99
C LEU A 31 23.69 6.88 -23.99
N ARG A 32 23.12 7.51 -25.02
CA ARG A 32 23.85 8.23 -26.09
C ARG A 32 23.00 9.37 -26.66
N ALA A 33 23.60 10.21 -27.50
CA ALA A 33 22.87 11.21 -28.26
C ALA A 33 21.80 10.57 -29.18
N ALA A 34 20.89 11.39 -29.70
CA ALA A 34 19.75 10.93 -30.50
C ALA A 34 20.17 10.12 -31.75
N PRO A 35 19.34 9.19 -32.27
CA PRO A 35 19.75 8.21 -33.28
C PRO A 35 20.30 8.78 -34.61
N GLY A 36 19.98 10.03 -34.96
CA GLY A 36 20.52 10.72 -36.14
C GLY A 36 21.98 11.17 -36.01
N ALA A 37 22.56 11.16 -34.80
CA ALA A 37 23.96 11.50 -34.56
C ALA A 37 24.87 10.29 -34.81
N ALA A 38 25.22 10.04 -36.07
CA ALA A 38 26.14 8.98 -36.46
C ALA A 38 27.49 9.12 -35.71
N GLY A 39 27.99 8.01 -35.15
CA GLY A 39 29.23 8.00 -34.36
C GLY A 39 29.10 8.52 -32.91
N ALA A 40 27.91 8.82 -32.41
CA ALA A 40 27.71 9.31 -31.04
C ALA A 40 28.22 8.33 -29.97
N ARG A 41 29.31 8.74 -29.29
CA ARG A 41 29.92 8.01 -28.16
C ARG A 41 28.93 7.85 -26.99
N MET A 42 28.92 6.66 -26.39
CA MET A 42 28.14 6.38 -25.17
C MET A 42 28.52 7.34 -24.03
N TRP A 43 27.51 7.84 -23.33
CA TRP A 43 27.63 8.71 -22.16
C TRP A 43 27.82 7.90 -20.88
N GLY A 44 27.12 6.76 -20.78
CA GLY A 44 27.13 5.81 -19.67
C GLY A 44 26.08 4.73 -19.90
N SER A 45 25.89 3.87 -18.90
CA SER A 45 24.87 2.81 -18.88
C SER A 45 23.62 3.21 -18.08
N GLY A 46 22.57 2.40 -18.16
CA GLY A 46 21.37 2.49 -17.34
C GLY A 46 20.76 1.10 -17.13
N VAL A 47 19.72 0.99 -16.32
CA VAL A 47 18.99 -0.26 -16.05
C VAL A 47 17.51 -0.04 -16.31
N LEU A 48 16.88 -0.90 -17.13
CA LEU A 48 15.42 -0.94 -17.24
C LEU A 48 14.84 -1.51 -15.95
N ILE A 49 14.06 -0.72 -15.22
CA ILE A 49 13.55 -1.08 -13.89
C ILE A 49 12.03 -1.21 -13.81
N ALA A 50 11.28 -0.53 -14.66
CA ALA A 50 9.82 -0.62 -14.74
C ALA A 50 9.37 -0.29 -16.18
N PRO A 51 8.11 -0.56 -16.57
CA PRO A 51 7.62 -0.31 -17.94
C PRO A 51 7.84 1.14 -18.40
N GLY A 52 8.71 1.33 -19.40
CA GLY A 52 9.11 2.64 -19.92
C GLY A 52 10.13 3.40 -19.07
N TRP A 53 10.68 2.82 -18.00
CA TRP A 53 11.55 3.50 -17.03
C TRP A 53 12.96 2.91 -16.95
N VAL A 54 13.95 3.78 -17.17
CA VAL A 54 15.38 3.52 -17.01
C VAL A 54 15.92 4.28 -15.80
N LEU A 55 16.65 3.58 -14.94
CA LEU A 55 17.45 4.15 -13.86
C LEU A 55 18.90 4.31 -14.31
N THR A 56 19.54 5.43 -13.99
CA THR A 56 20.97 5.69 -14.22
C THR A 56 21.52 6.64 -13.15
N CYS A 57 22.81 6.96 -13.17
CA CYS A 57 23.36 8.04 -12.34
C CYS A 57 23.08 9.40 -12.98
N ALA A 58 22.78 10.41 -12.17
CA ALA A 58 22.45 11.76 -12.67
C ALA A 58 23.61 12.36 -13.48
N HIS A 59 24.86 12.14 -13.05
CA HIS A 59 26.04 12.62 -13.79
C HIS A 59 26.18 12.04 -15.21
N VAL A 60 25.52 10.93 -15.56
CA VAL A 60 25.56 10.38 -16.93
C VAL A 60 24.88 11.33 -17.92
N LEU A 61 23.89 12.10 -17.47
CA LEU A 61 23.17 13.11 -18.25
C LEU A 61 23.92 14.46 -18.35
N VAL A 62 25.06 14.56 -17.68
CA VAL A 62 25.89 15.78 -17.55
C VAL A 62 27.26 15.54 -18.18
N ALA A 63 27.81 16.56 -18.85
CA ALA A 63 29.17 16.55 -19.38
C ALA A 63 30.20 16.81 -18.26
N SER A 64 31.47 16.52 -18.53
CA SER A 64 32.55 16.67 -17.54
C SER A 64 32.88 18.11 -17.14
N ASP A 65 32.30 19.10 -17.82
CA ASP A 65 32.36 20.53 -17.49
C ASP A 65 31.15 21.01 -16.65
N GLY A 66 30.25 20.10 -16.27
CA GLY A 66 29.04 20.41 -15.50
C GLY A 66 27.83 20.87 -16.34
N ARG A 67 27.97 21.03 -17.67
CA ARG A 67 26.83 21.36 -18.54
C ARG A 67 25.98 20.11 -18.82
N ARG A 68 24.68 20.27 -19.08
CA ARG A 68 23.87 19.17 -19.61
C ARG A 68 24.40 18.75 -20.98
N ARG A 69 24.41 17.44 -21.26
CA ARG A 69 24.89 16.93 -22.56
C ARG A 69 23.98 17.40 -23.70
N GLU A 70 24.58 17.56 -24.88
CA GLU A 70 23.83 17.87 -26.08
C GLU A 70 22.77 16.80 -26.34
N THR A 71 21.53 17.26 -26.43
CA THR A 71 20.33 16.47 -26.64
C THR A 71 19.66 16.97 -27.92
N GLY A 72 18.80 16.15 -28.51
CA GLY A 72 17.92 16.60 -29.59
C GLY A 72 16.91 17.63 -29.09
N PRO A 73 16.03 18.12 -29.99
CA PRO A 73 14.90 18.97 -29.63
C PRO A 73 14.16 18.44 -28.39
N ASP A 74 13.71 19.35 -27.53
CA ASP A 74 13.01 19.06 -26.29
C ASP A 74 13.75 18.09 -25.32
N GLY A 75 15.08 18.09 -25.34
CA GLY A 75 15.89 17.29 -24.41
C GLY A 75 15.90 15.78 -24.69
N VAL A 76 15.52 15.36 -25.90
CA VAL A 76 15.43 13.93 -26.28
C VAL A 76 16.82 13.34 -26.53
N PHE A 77 17.07 12.12 -26.05
CA PHE A 77 18.28 11.34 -26.33
C PHE A 77 17.98 9.88 -26.65
N GLY A 78 19.01 9.11 -27.03
CA GLY A 78 18.88 7.71 -27.44
C GLY A 78 19.24 6.72 -26.33
N VAL A 79 18.33 5.80 -26.02
CA VAL A 79 18.57 4.65 -25.14
C VAL A 79 18.76 3.39 -25.98
N ALA A 80 19.91 2.73 -25.83
CA ALA A 80 20.34 1.57 -26.61
C ALA A 80 20.10 0.26 -25.86
N PHE A 81 19.30 -0.64 -26.42
CA PHE A 81 19.11 -2.00 -25.90
C PHE A 81 18.52 -2.92 -26.97
N GLY A 82 18.71 -4.23 -26.86
CA GLY A 82 18.12 -5.23 -27.77
C GLY A 82 18.42 -4.99 -29.26
N GLY A 83 19.59 -4.42 -29.59
CA GLY A 83 19.97 -4.05 -30.96
C GLY A 83 19.33 -2.76 -31.51
N ARG A 84 18.37 -2.15 -30.82
CA ARG A 84 17.67 -0.92 -31.24
C ARG A 84 18.09 0.32 -30.44
N VAL A 85 17.58 1.49 -30.87
CA VAL A 85 17.71 2.76 -30.15
C VAL A 85 16.31 3.36 -29.98
N VAL A 86 15.92 3.63 -28.75
CA VAL A 86 14.60 4.17 -28.38
C VAL A 86 14.77 5.62 -27.90
N PRO A 87 13.94 6.58 -28.35
CA PRO A 87 13.98 7.95 -27.84
C PRO A 87 13.53 8.02 -26.38
N ALA A 88 14.21 8.84 -25.58
CA ALA A 88 13.92 9.01 -24.16
C ALA A 88 14.13 10.47 -23.69
N ARG A 89 13.53 10.84 -22.56
CA ARG A 89 13.72 12.12 -21.86
C ARG A 89 14.04 11.90 -20.37
N PRO A 90 14.78 12.82 -19.73
CA PRO A 90 14.97 12.78 -18.27
C PRO A 90 13.69 13.24 -17.56
N ALA A 91 13.24 12.49 -16.57
CA ALA A 91 11.98 12.72 -15.86
C ALA A 91 12.19 13.07 -14.38
N TYR A 92 13.08 12.37 -13.67
CA TYR A 92 13.47 12.73 -12.29
C TYR A 92 14.99 12.78 -12.14
N ASP A 93 15.47 13.62 -11.23
CA ASP A 93 16.89 13.96 -11.05
C ASP A 93 17.18 14.17 -9.55
N LEU A 94 17.57 13.10 -8.85
CA LEU A 94 17.76 13.06 -7.40
C LEU A 94 19.04 13.79 -6.94
N SER A 95 19.83 14.30 -7.88
CA SER A 95 21.00 15.13 -7.58
C SER A 95 20.66 16.59 -7.25
N ARG A 96 19.41 16.98 -7.55
CA ARG A 96 18.85 18.31 -7.27
C ARG A 96 18.53 18.48 -5.79
N PRO A 97 18.70 19.68 -5.21
CA PRO A 97 18.18 19.97 -3.89
C PRO A 97 16.65 20.12 -3.94
N ALA A 98 15.96 19.63 -2.91
CA ALA A 98 14.62 20.14 -2.58
C ALA A 98 14.72 21.65 -2.23
N PRO A 99 13.68 22.47 -2.46
CA PRO A 99 13.76 23.92 -2.21
C PRO A 99 14.12 24.27 -0.75
N GLU A 100 13.66 23.45 0.19
CA GLU A 100 13.94 23.57 1.64
C GLU A 100 15.40 23.21 2.03
N ALA A 101 16.13 22.50 1.16
CA ALA A 101 17.32 21.75 1.56
C ALA A 101 18.59 22.62 1.58
N GLY A 102 19.12 22.87 2.78
CA GLY A 102 20.40 23.56 2.96
C GLY A 102 21.59 22.88 2.27
N PRO A 103 22.68 23.63 1.99
CA PRO A 103 23.75 23.20 1.07
C PRO A 103 24.55 21.95 1.50
N GLY A 104 24.40 21.49 2.75
CA GLY A 104 25.04 20.28 3.28
C GLY A 104 24.23 18.97 3.16
N ALA A 105 23.04 18.98 2.56
CA ALA A 105 22.25 17.76 2.37
C ALA A 105 22.99 16.75 1.47
N ALA A 106 23.10 15.50 1.93
CA ALA A 106 23.55 14.38 1.11
C ALA A 106 22.53 14.10 0.00
N ARG A 107 23.00 13.60 -1.17
CA ARG A 107 22.16 13.47 -2.37
C ARG A 107 22.44 12.16 -3.10
N ALA A 108 21.39 11.46 -3.51
CA ALA A 108 21.50 10.32 -4.42
C ALA A 108 21.91 10.79 -5.82
N ASP A 109 23.05 10.29 -6.33
CA ASP A 109 23.44 10.49 -7.73
C ASP A 109 22.70 9.48 -8.61
N LEU A 110 21.39 9.70 -8.74
CA LEU A 110 20.44 8.89 -9.48
C LEU A 110 19.53 9.79 -10.32
N ALA A 111 19.15 9.31 -11.50
CA ALA A 111 18.15 9.92 -12.35
C ALA A 111 17.23 8.86 -12.97
N LEU A 112 15.97 9.21 -13.15
CA LEU A 112 14.99 8.41 -13.89
C LEU A 112 14.77 9.00 -15.27
N VAL A 113 14.81 8.12 -16.25
CA VAL A 113 14.69 8.40 -17.68
C VAL A 113 13.48 7.64 -18.21
N ARG A 114 12.59 8.35 -18.89
CA ARG A 114 11.38 7.78 -19.46
C ARG A 114 11.55 7.57 -20.97
N LEU A 115 11.28 6.35 -21.44
CA LEU A 115 11.19 6.03 -22.86
C LEU A 115 9.94 6.70 -23.45
N LEU A 116 10.04 7.23 -24.67
CA LEU A 116 8.94 7.90 -25.37
C LEU A 116 8.15 6.96 -26.30
N ASP A 117 8.64 5.74 -26.50
CA ASP A 117 7.96 4.67 -27.25
C ASP A 117 7.36 3.66 -26.26
N PRO A 118 6.02 3.60 -26.11
CA PRO A 118 5.36 2.64 -25.22
C PRO A 118 5.35 1.21 -25.79
N GLU A 119 5.45 1.06 -27.12
CA GLU A 119 5.46 -0.24 -27.81
C GLU A 119 6.86 -0.88 -27.80
N ALA A 120 7.86 -0.18 -27.25
CA ALA A 120 9.23 -0.66 -27.05
C ALA A 120 9.35 -1.73 -25.94
N GLY A 121 8.55 -2.80 -26.01
CA GLY A 121 8.51 -3.91 -25.05
C GLY A 121 9.90 -4.43 -24.69
N HIS A 122 10.17 -4.52 -23.39
CA HIS A 122 11.50 -4.70 -22.83
C HIS A 122 11.46 -5.51 -21.52
N PRO A 123 12.57 -6.16 -21.11
CA PRO A 123 12.67 -6.74 -19.78
C PRO A 123 12.89 -5.65 -18.72
N CYS A 124 12.48 -5.91 -17.48
CA CYS A 124 12.91 -5.13 -16.31
C CYS A 124 13.84 -5.99 -15.43
N ALA A 125 14.83 -5.36 -14.81
CA ALA A 125 15.63 -5.98 -13.76
C ALA A 125 14.82 -6.10 -12.46
N TRP A 126 15.21 -6.99 -11.55
CA TRP A 126 14.67 -7.02 -10.19
C TRP A 126 15.45 -6.07 -9.27
N LEU A 127 14.77 -5.16 -8.58
CA LEU A 127 15.38 -4.25 -7.60
C LEU A 127 15.22 -4.82 -6.19
N SER A 128 16.28 -4.82 -5.41
CA SER A 128 16.22 -5.28 -4.02
C SER A 128 15.28 -4.42 -3.16
N ASP A 129 14.39 -5.06 -2.39
CA ASP A 129 13.73 -4.48 -1.22
C ASP A 129 14.59 -4.61 0.05
N GLN A 130 15.67 -5.40 0.00
CA GLN A 130 16.39 -5.91 1.16
C GLN A 130 17.49 -4.96 1.69
N PRO A 131 17.88 -5.12 2.98
CA PRO A 131 19.02 -4.42 3.57
C PRO A 131 20.36 -4.59 2.82
N ALA A 132 20.94 -3.48 2.37
CA ALA A 132 22.29 -3.42 1.78
C ALA A 132 23.43 -3.87 2.75
N THR A 133 23.13 -3.97 4.04
CA THR A 133 24.05 -4.52 5.06
C THR A 133 24.27 -6.02 4.91
N LEU A 134 23.32 -6.75 4.32
CA LEU A 134 23.32 -8.22 4.18
C LEU A 134 23.97 -8.72 2.88
N LEU A 135 24.47 -7.83 2.02
CA LEU A 135 25.24 -8.21 0.82
C LEU A 135 26.49 -8.99 1.21
N GLU A 136 26.99 -9.91 0.37
CA GLU A 136 28.29 -10.56 0.60
C GLU A 136 29.23 -10.33 -0.58
N ASP A 137 29.05 -11.07 -1.67
CA ASP A 137 29.68 -10.82 -2.98
C ASP A 137 28.66 -10.20 -3.96
N ALA A 138 29.15 -9.41 -4.92
CA ALA A 138 28.32 -8.81 -5.97
C ALA A 138 29.04 -8.80 -7.33
N TYR A 139 28.32 -8.45 -8.40
CA TYR A 139 28.85 -8.38 -9.77
C TYR A 139 28.47 -7.06 -10.46
N ILE A 140 29.40 -6.49 -11.22
CA ILE A 140 29.21 -5.28 -12.04
C ILE A 140 29.18 -5.65 -13.51
N PHE A 141 28.22 -5.13 -14.27
CA PHE A 141 28.27 -5.13 -15.72
C PHE A 141 29.35 -4.14 -16.21
N ARG A 142 30.24 -4.58 -17.11
CA ARG A 142 31.40 -3.77 -17.58
C ARG A 142 31.04 -2.56 -18.44
N GLY A 143 29.77 -2.41 -18.81
CA GLY A 143 29.30 -1.45 -19.81
C GLY A 143 29.24 -2.08 -21.19
N HIS A 144 28.55 -1.41 -22.11
CA HIS A 144 28.57 -1.78 -23.53
C HIS A 144 29.90 -1.30 -24.12
N ASP A 145 30.89 -2.19 -24.17
CA ASP A 145 32.26 -1.87 -24.59
C ASP A 145 32.29 -1.23 -25.99
N SER A 146 33.09 -0.17 -26.16
CA SER A 146 33.26 0.53 -27.44
C SER A 146 34.20 -0.25 -28.37
N GLY A 147 33.77 -1.45 -28.76
CA GLY A 147 34.60 -2.52 -29.32
C GLY A 147 34.74 -2.59 -30.84
N THR A 148 34.29 -1.59 -31.60
CA THR A 148 34.63 -1.46 -33.02
C THR A 148 35.86 -0.58 -33.19
N HIS A 149 37.02 -1.20 -33.39
CA HIS A 149 38.22 -0.48 -33.82
C HIS A 149 38.04 -0.01 -35.27
N ASP A 150 37.65 1.26 -35.46
CA ASP A 150 37.76 1.94 -36.75
C ASP A 150 39.21 1.90 -37.22
N SER A 151 39.44 1.25 -38.36
CA SER A 151 40.72 1.21 -39.06
C SER A 151 41.03 2.56 -39.70
N ARG A 152 41.45 3.53 -38.87
CA ARG A 152 41.91 4.84 -39.32
C ARG A 152 43.27 4.73 -40.02
N GLY A 153 43.23 4.43 -41.31
CA GLY A 153 44.31 4.81 -42.21
C GLY A 153 44.57 6.31 -42.08
N HIS A 154 45.84 6.68 -41.94
CA HIS A 154 46.23 8.08 -41.87
C HIS A 154 46.48 8.57 -43.29
N ASP A 155 45.46 9.16 -43.92
CA ASP A 155 45.64 9.88 -45.18
C ASP A 155 46.33 11.21 -44.88
N SER A 156 47.56 11.34 -45.37
CA SER A 156 48.30 12.60 -45.42
C SER A 156 48.88 12.82 -46.82
N GLY A 157 48.05 12.61 -47.85
CA GLY A 157 48.06 13.34 -49.12
C GLY A 157 49.35 13.39 -49.94
N ASP A 158 49.31 12.76 -51.11
CA ASP A 158 50.16 13.13 -52.25
C ASP A 158 49.29 13.32 -53.50
N ARG A 159 49.63 14.34 -54.31
CA ARG A 159 49.08 14.58 -55.65
C ARG A 159 50.18 15.17 -56.54
N ASP A 160 50.32 14.55 -57.70
CA ASP A 160 51.04 15.04 -58.88
C ASP A 160 52.54 15.33 -58.70
N ARG A 161 53.35 14.33 -59.04
CA ARG A 161 54.03 14.33 -60.36
C ARG A 161 54.56 12.97 -60.82
N SER A 162 54.31 12.66 -62.08
CA SER A 162 55.03 11.64 -62.85
C SER A 162 56.39 12.18 -63.34
N GLY A 163 57.44 11.35 -63.37
CA GLY A 163 58.80 11.86 -63.63
C GLY A 163 59.92 10.82 -63.82
N SER A 164 59.87 10.06 -64.92
CA SER A 164 61.03 9.58 -65.71
C SER A 164 62.37 9.17 -65.03
N ALA A 165 62.60 7.85 -65.01
CA ALA A 165 63.81 7.15 -65.50
C ALA A 165 65.23 7.33 -64.88
N ALA A 166 65.83 6.16 -64.60
CA ALA A 166 67.21 5.72 -64.92
C ALA A 166 68.46 6.27 -64.16
N GLY A 167 69.28 5.30 -63.74
CA GLY A 167 70.59 5.43 -63.08
C GLY A 167 70.76 4.23 -62.13
N ARG A 168 71.67 3.25 -62.33
CA ARG A 168 73.14 3.28 -62.23
C ARG A 168 73.65 3.86 -60.91
N ALA A 169 74.62 3.26 -60.21
CA ALA A 169 75.23 1.92 -60.24
C ALA A 169 76.17 1.78 -59.02
N ALA A 170 76.70 0.58 -58.76
CA ALA A 170 77.88 0.31 -57.89
C ALA A 170 77.73 0.62 -56.37
N ASP A 171 78.59 0.13 -55.48
CA ASP A 171 79.35 -1.15 -55.39
C ASP A 171 79.94 -1.27 -53.96
N SER A 172 80.29 -2.48 -53.52
CA SER A 172 81.07 -2.81 -52.31
C SER A 172 80.47 -2.46 -50.91
N GLY A 173 80.83 -3.14 -49.82
CA GLY A 173 81.55 -4.42 -49.71
C GLY A 173 82.27 -4.63 -48.37
N THR A 174 82.25 -5.87 -47.84
CA THR A 174 83.07 -6.39 -46.71
C THR A 174 82.82 -5.78 -45.31
N GLY A 175 83.16 -6.44 -44.17
CA GLY A 175 83.59 -7.83 -43.93
C GLY A 175 84.18 -8.06 -42.51
N GLY A 176 84.31 -9.33 -42.09
CA GLY A 176 84.90 -9.78 -40.80
C GLY A 176 83.84 -10.15 -39.72
N ARG A 177 83.79 -11.33 -39.08
CA ARG A 177 84.78 -12.22 -38.40
C ARG A 177 85.27 -11.63 -37.06
N ALA A 178 84.84 -12.14 -35.89
CA ALA A 178 85.25 -13.38 -35.16
C ALA A 178 85.93 -12.94 -33.82
N ASP A 179 86.23 -13.75 -32.78
CA ASP A 179 86.11 -15.21 -32.54
C ASP A 179 86.07 -15.53 -31.01
N ALA A 180 85.79 -16.79 -30.65
CA ALA A 180 86.20 -17.56 -29.45
C ALA A 180 85.85 -17.11 -28.00
N GLY A 181 85.66 -18.10 -27.08
CA GLY A 181 85.48 -17.83 -25.63
C GLY A 181 84.83 -18.91 -24.73
N ARG A 182 85.18 -20.20 -24.86
CA ARG A 182 84.76 -21.33 -23.95
C ARG A 182 85.99 -21.90 -23.21
N PRO A 183 85.93 -22.91 -22.29
CA PRO A 183 84.81 -23.76 -21.79
C PRO A 183 84.63 -23.64 -20.23
N SER A 184 83.83 -24.40 -19.46
CA SER A 184 83.78 -25.87 -19.22
C SER A 184 82.75 -26.19 -18.10
N SER A 185 82.25 -27.41 -17.81
CA SER A 185 82.17 -28.70 -18.54
C SER A 185 81.22 -29.70 -17.81
N ARG A 186 80.94 -30.85 -18.46
CA ARG A 186 80.29 -32.11 -17.98
C ARG A 186 78.74 -32.16 -18.05
N ALA A 187 78.10 -33.22 -18.55
CA ALA A 187 78.61 -34.43 -19.23
C ALA A 187 77.67 -35.01 -20.31
N ALA A 188 78.19 -35.96 -21.09
CA ALA A 188 77.59 -36.72 -22.20
C ALA A 188 76.33 -37.56 -21.84
N GLY A 189 75.56 -38.12 -22.79
CA GLY A 189 75.66 -38.14 -24.27
C GLY A 189 74.34 -38.69 -24.88
N ASP A 190 73.91 -38.27 -26.08
CA ASP A 190 74.21 -38.87 -27.42
C ASP A 190 73.66 -40.30 -27.62
N MET A 191 73.03 -40.69 -28.74
CA MET A 191 72.51 -39.99 -29.95
C MET A 191 71.53 -40.99 -30.67
N LYS A 192 70.78 -40.78 -31.78
CA LYS A 192 70.53 -39.72 -32.79
C LYS A 192 69.13 -40.01 -33.44
N GLY A 193 68.50 -39.07 -34.19
CA GLY A 193 67.23 -39.38 -34.90
C GLY A 193 66.56 -38.31 -35.80
N ASP A 194 67.32 -37.34 -36.33
CA ASP A 194 67.01 -36.35 -37.40
C ASP A 194 65.55 -35.91 -37.71
N ARG A 195 65.28 -34.63 -37.42
CA ARG A 195 64.53 -33.70 -38.29
C ARG A 195 65.56 -32.76 -38.97
N ALA A 196 65.27 -31.84 -39.90
CA ALA A 196 64.02 -31.26 -40.40
C ALA A 196 64.23 -30.59 -41.78
N ALA A 197 63.13 -30.31 -42.50
CA ALA A 197 62.83 -29.09 -43.29
C ALA A 197 61.78 -29.42 -44.36
N GLY A 198 60.76 -28.59 -44.63
CA GLY A 198 60.29 -27.38 -43.94
C GLY A 198 59.10 -26.79 -44.72
N HIS A 199 58.14 -26.17 -44.04
CA HIS A 199 56.97 -25.57 -44.71
C HIS A 199 56.43 -24.33 -43.97
N VAL A 200 55.78 -23.46 -44.74
CA VAL A 200 55.31 -22.13 -44.31
C VAL A 200 53.98 -22.22 -43.55
N HIS A 201 53.86 -21.45 -42.47
CA HIS A 201 52.58 -21.04 -41.89
C HIS A 201 52.56 -19.53 -41.74
N GLY A 202 51.49 -18.90 -42.24
CA GLY A 202 51.21 -17.49 -41.99
C GLY A 202 50.40 -17.31 -40.71
N ASP A 203 50.57 -16.18 -40.04
CA ASP A 203 49.88 -15.88 -38.79
C ASP A 203 48.36 -15.78 -38.99
N ARG A 204 47.64 -16.83 -38.58
CA ARG A 204 46.23 -16.71 -38.20
C ARG A 204 46.16 -15.91 -36.92
N ALA A 205 45.61 -14.70 -36.99
CA ALA A 205 45.20 -13.96 -35.80
C ALA A 205 44.34 -14.88 -34.91
N ALA A 206 44.78 -15.08 -33.67
CA ALA A 206 44.02 -15.87 -32.71
C ALA A 206 42.66 -15.20 -32.45
N PRO A 207 41.56 -15.97 -32.35
CA PRO A 207 40.28 -15.41 -31.95
C PRO A 207 40.44 -14.78 -30.56
N ALA A 208 40.07 -13.50 -30.42
CA ALA A 208 40.12 -12.82 -29.15
C ALA A 208 39.27 -13.60 -28.13
N ALA A 209 39.87 -13.97 -26.99
CA ALA A 209 39.13 -14.62 -25.92
C ALA A 209 37.95 -13.73 -25.51
N PRO A 210 36.74 -14.29 -25.30
CA PRO A 210 35.55 -13.48 -25.03
C PRO A 210 35.78 -12.62 -23.78
N VAL A 211 35.82 -11.31 -23.97
CA VAL A 211 36.05 -10.35 -22.89
C VAL A 211 34.89 -10.48 -21.91
N ASP A 212 35.21 -10.80 -20.67
CA ASP A 212 34.20 -11.00 -19.64
C ASP A 212 33.35 -9.74 -19.48
N THR A 213 32.03 -9.84 -19.71
CA THR A 213 31.09 -8.71 -19.61
C THR A 213 30.76 -8.35 -18.16
N PHE A 214 31.20 -9.14 -17.18
CA PHE A 214 30.98 -8.88 -15.75
C PHE A 214 32.29 -8.89 -14.95
N ILE A 215 32.31 -8.18 -13.83
CA ILE A 215 33.39 -8.16 -12.83
C ILE A 215 32.80 -8.60 -11.50
N ALA A 216 33.39 -9.60 -10.84
CA ALA A 216 33.09 -9.91 -9.45
C ALA A 216 33.65 -8.83 -8.51
N VAL A 217 32.87 -8.44 -7.50
CA VAL A 217 33.09 -7.31 -6.62
C VAL A 217 33.12 -7.78 -5.18
N ARG A 218 34.21 -7.40 -4.50
CA ARG A 218 34.31 -7.41 -3.03
C ARG A 218 34.05 -6.00 -2.52
N PHE A 219 33.39 -5.88 -1.38
CA PHE A 219 33.12 -4.58 -0.74
C PHE A 219 34.24 -4.22 0.24
N GLY A 220 34.71 -2.98 0.18
CA GLY A 220 35.60 -2.39 1.20
C GLY A 220 34.81 -1.77 2.35
N ALA A 221 33.67 -1.14 2.05
CA ALA A 221 32.68 -0.65 3.01
C ALA A 221 31.28 -0.64 2.39
N ARG A 222 30.24 -0.71 3.22
CA ARG A 222 28.83 -0.67 2.79
C ARG A 222 27.93 -0.12 3.89
N ASP A 223 27.06 0.83 3.55
CA ASP A 223 26.03 1.34 4.45
C ASP A 223 24.71 1.63 3.69
N ALA A 224 23.80 2.36 4.32
CA ALA A 224 22.49 2.74 3.75
C ALA A 224 22.56 3.74 2.58
N ARG A 225 23.68 4.45 2.41
CA ARG A 225 23.87 5.62 1.53
C ARG A 225 24.95 5.40 0.46
N GLY A 226 25.89 4.48 0.68
CA GLY A 226 26.98 4.21 -0.24
C GLY A 226 27.49 2.76 -0.20
N LEU A 227 27.89 2.27 -1.37
CA LEU A 227 28.55 0.98 -1.55
C LEU A 227 29.96 1.23 -2.10
N GLN A 228 30.99 0.88 -1.32
CA GLN A 228 32.39 1.09 -1.67
C GLN A 228 33.05 -0.25 -2.01
N PHE A 229 33.63 -0.36 -3.19
CA PHE A 229 34.30 -1.58 -3.65
C PHE A 229 35.71 -1.72 -3.04
N GLY A 230 36.29 -2.91 -3.13
CA GLY A 230 37.70 -3.13 -2.82
C GLY A 230 38.64 -2.34 -3.74
N SER A 231 39.87 -2.09 -3.27
CA SER A 231 40.91 -1.38 -4.03
C SER A 231 41.50 -2.20 -5.18
N ASP A 232 41.13 -3.47 -5.29
CA ASP A 232 41.36 -4.39 -6.40
C ASP A 232 40.37 -4.19 -7.56
N VAL A 233 39.12 -3.78 -7.28
CA VAL A 233 38.08 -3.59 -8.30
C VAL A 233 38.40 -2.41 -9.23
N ARG A 234 38.32 -2.62 -10.54
CA ARG A 234 38.58 -1.59 -11.57
C ARG A 234 37.35 -1.38 -12.45
N VAL A 235 36.60 -0.31 -12.16
CA VAL A 235 35.45 0.11 -12.98
C VAL A 235 35.94 0.63 -14.34
N THR A 236 35.31 0.16 -15.42
CA THR A 236 35.56 0.54 -16.82
C THR A 236 34.78 1.81 -17.21
N PRO A 237 35.30 2.71 -18.07
CA PRO A 237 34.51 3.79 -18.64
C PRO A 237 33.24 3.27 -19.34
N GLY A 238 32.10 3.93 -19.14
CA GLY A 238 30.81 3.48 -19.68
C GLY A 238 29.99 2.58 -18.74
N ALA A 239 30.61 1.98 -17.71
CA ALA A 239 29.90 1.21 -16.68
C ALA A 239 29.09 2.07 -15.68
N SER A 240 29.38 3.38 -15.57
CA SER A 240 28.60 4.29 -14.72
C SER A 240 27.13 4.34 -15.15
N GLY A 241 26.22 4.23 -14.18
CA GLY A 241 24.78 4.03 -14.37
C GLY A 241 24.34 2.57 -14.62
N GLY A 242 25.28 1.63 -14.77
CA GLY A 242 24.99 0.19 -14.89
C GLY A 242 24.67 -0.49 -13.55
N PRO A 243 24.15 -1.73 -13.57
CA PRO A 243 23.73 -2.44 -12.37
C PRO A 243 24.91 -3.03 -11.58
N LEU A 244 24.76 -3.01 -10.25
CA LEU A 244 25.49 -3.84 -9.29
C LEU A 244 24.53 -4.92 -8.78
N ILE A 245 24.91 -6.18 -8.90
CA ILE A 245 24.02 -7.35 -8.76
C ILE A 245 24.52 -8.27 -7.65
N ASP A 246 23.67 -8.57 -6.67
CA ASP A 246 23.87 -9.72 -5.79
C ASP A 246 23.41 -10.97 -6.54
N CYS A 247 24.36 -11.83 -6.94
CA CYS A 247 24.07 -13.05 -7.70
C CYS A 247 23.59 -14.21 -6.83
N ASP A 248 23.79 -14.16 -5.51
CA ASP A 248 23.28 -15.20 -4.62
C ASP A 248 21.79 -15.00 -4.30
N ARG A 249 21.28 -13.76 -4.39
CA ARG A 249 19.85 -13.41 -4.38
C ARG A 249 19.23 -13.32 -5.77
N GLY A 250 20.03 -12.94 -6.77
CA GLY A 250 19.57 -12.57 -8.11
C GLY A 250 18.92 -11.18 -8.17
N GLU A 251 19.50 -10.17 -7.52
CA GLU A 251 18.90 -8.85 -7.32
C GLU A 251 19.86 -7.71 -7.72
N VAL A 252 19.34 -6.64 -8.33
CA VAL A 252 20.08 -5.37 -8.45
C VAL A 252 20.01 -4.65 -7.11
N VAL A 253 21.18 -4.40 -6.52
CA VAL A 253 21.35 -3.87 -5.16
C VAL A 253 21.98 -2.47 -5.15
N GLY A 254 22.56 -2.05 -6.27
CA GLY A 254 23.03 -0.68 -6.48
C GLY A 254 23.22 -0.31 -7.94
N ILE A 255 23.55 0.95 -8.18
CA ILE A 255 23.88 1.52 -9.48
C ILE A 255 25.31 2.06 -9.43
N VAL A 256 26.15 1.65 -10.38
CA VAL A 256 27.59 1.96 -10.39
C VAL A 256 27.80 3.45 -10.66
N LYS A 257 28.50 4.16 -9.77
CA LYS A 257 28.75 5.60 -9.89
C LYS A 257 30.05 5.90 -10.64
N GLY A 258 31.10 5.09 -10.45
CA GLY A 258 32.40 5.29 -11.10
C GLY A 258 33.54 5.17 -10.09
N ARG A 259 34.63 5.93 -10.28
CA ARG A 259 35.80 5.96 -9.38
C ARG A 259 35.83 7.25 -8.56
N HIS A 260 36.17 7.16 -7.28
CA HIS A 260 36.50 8.31 -6.45
C HIS A 260 37.81 8.94 -6.95
N GLN A 261 37.86 10.29 -7.06
CA GLN A 261 39.01 10.97 -7.66
C GLN A 261 40.26 10.93 -6.76
N GLN A 262 40.08 10.93 -5.43
CA GLN A 262 41.18 11.01 -4.46
C GLN A 262 41.87 9.65 -4.24
N ASP A 263 41.11 8.57 -4.13
CA ASP A 263 41.62 7.24 -3.71
C ASP A 263 41.53 6.16 -4.80
N HIS A 264 41.00 6.52 -5.97
CA HIS A 264 40.74 5.63 -7.13
C HIS A 264 39.76 4.45 -6.89
N VAL A 265 39.21 4.31 -5.69
CA VAL A 265 38.24 3.26 -5.31
C VAL A 265 36.93 3.41 -6.09
N GLY A 266 36.31 2.29 -6.47
CA GLY A 266 35.01 2.30 -7.14
C GLY A 266 33.84 2.45 -6.17
N LEU A 267 32.79 3.16 -6.60
CA LEU A 267 31.58 3.45 -5.81
C LEU A 267 30.31 3.04 -6.57
N ALA A 268 29.27 2.66 -5.81
CA ALA A 268 27.88 2.57 -6.26
C ALA A 268 26.92 3.25 -5.25
N VAL A 269 25.79 3.71 -5.76
CA VAL A 269 24.65 4.18 -4.96
C VAL A 269 23.71 2.98 -4.73
N PRO A 270 23.31 2.64 -3.48
CA PRO A 270 22.41 1.53 -3.24
C PRO A 270 20.99 1.83 -3.76
N VAL A 271 20.24 0.81 -4.19
CA VAL A 271 18.88 1.00 -4.74
C VAL A 271 17.90 1.57 -3.72
N THR A 272 18.17 1.39 -2.42
CA THR A 272 17.41 2.00 -1.31
C THR A 272 17.41 3.53 -1.34
N ALA A 273 18.38 4.18 -2.00
CA ALA A 273 18.40 5.63 -2.18
C ALA A 273 17.24 6.15 -3.05
N LEU A 274 16.56 5.28 -3.82
CA LEU A 274 15.32 5.65 -4.51
C LEU A 274 14.20 6.08 -3.56
N ARG A 275 14.25 5.75 -2.27
CA ARG A 275 13.27 6.23 -1.28
C ARG A 275 13.25 7.76 -1.14
N GLU A 276 14.35 8.43 -1.50
CA GLU A 276 14.44 9.90 -1.54
C GLU A 276 13.60 10.52 -2.68
N LEU A 277 13.07 9.72 -3.61
CA LEU A 277 12.24 10.18 -4.73
C LEU A 277 10.86 10.70 -4.27
N GLY A 278 10.76 12.00 -4.04
CA GLY A 278 9.50 12.76 -4.01
C GLY A 278 9.28 13.65 -5.25
N PRO A 279 8.12 14.33 -5.37
CA PRO A 279 7.75 15.17 -6.51
C PRO A 279 8.73 16.31 -6.83
N GLU A 280 9.42 16.85 -5.82
CA GLU A 280 10.42 17.91 -5.93
C GLU A 280 11.61 17.57 -6.85
N HIS A 281 11.85 16.29 -7.11
CA HIS A 281 12.89 15.81 -8.04
C HIS A 281 12.45 15.81 -9.51
N LEU A 282 11.19 16.16 -9.81
CA LEU A 282 10.65 16.19 -11.17
C LEU A 282 11.39 17.22 -12.04
N VAL A 283 11.75 16.82 -13.25
CA VAL A 283 12.34 17.71 -14.25
C VAL A 283 11.23 18.60 -14.82
N ALA A 284 11.41 19.92 -14.77
CA ALA A 284 10.45 20.88 -15.32
C ALA A 284 10.10 20.55 -16.78
N GLY A 285 8.79 20.44 -17.07
CA GLY A 285 8.26 20.03 -18.37
C GLY A 285 8.16 18.52 -18.61
N ALA A 286 8.56 17.66 -17.66
CA ALA A 286 8.36 16.22 -17.74
C ALA A 286 7.01 15.78 -17.13
N GLU A 287 6.36 14.80 -17.75
CA GLU A 287 5.21 14.10 -17.16
C GLU A 287 5.70 13.02 -16.19
N GLY A 288 5.40 13.22 -14.91
CA GLY A 288 5.84 12.38 -13.79
C GLY A 288 4.92 11.22 -13.43
N LEU A 289 5.24 10.57 -12.31
CA LEU A 289 4.53 9.42 -11.73
C LEU A 289 3.45 9.80 -10.70
N GLY A 290 3.02 11.06 -10.67
CA GLY A 290 2.03 11.56 -9.70
C GLY A 290 2.64 11.99 -8.35
N PRO A 291 1.82 12.06 -7.27
CA PRO A 291 2.18 12.70 -6.01
C PRO A 291 3.08 11.87 -5.09
N ASP A 292 3.09 10.52 -5.22
CA ASP A 292 4.15 9.68 -4.65
C ASP A 292 4.87 8.91 -5.77
N PRO A 293 5.90 9.52 -6.38
CA PRO A 293 6.61 8.89 -7.50
C PRO A 293 7.44 7.67 -7.08
N TYR A 294 7.85 7.55 -5.82
CA TYR A 294 8.54 6.35 -5.34
C TYR A 294 7.58 5.16 -5.24
N HIS A 295 6.43 5.35 -4.58
CA HIS A 295 5.42 4.31 -4.49
C HIS A 295 4.95 3.89 -5.89
N ALA A 296 4.60 4.84 -6.76
CA ALA A 296 4.16 4.56 -8.11
C ALA A 296 5.21 3.80 -8.95
N LEU A 297 6.50 4.12 -8.83
CA LEU A 297 7.58 3.39 -9.52
C LEU A 297 7.70 1.95 -9.03
N MET A 298 7.67 1.73 -7.71
CA MET A 298 7.77 0.38 -7.13
C MET A 298 6.51 -0.46 -7.45
N SER A 299 5.32 0.15 -7.43
CA SER A 299 4.10 -0.54 -7.84
C SER A 299 4.10 -0.89 -9.34
N LEU A 300 4.73 -0.10 -10.21
CA LEU A 300 4.92 -0.45 -11.62
C LEU A 300 5.95 -1.57 -11.82
N HIS A 301 7.00 -1.60 -11.01
CA HIS A 301 8.03 -2.65 -10.99
C HIS A 301 7.43 -4.02 -10.63
N ASP A 302 6.77 -4.12 -9.47
CA ASP A 302 6.28 -5.40 -8.94
C ASP A 302 5.17 -6.02 -9.79
N ARG A 303 4.20 -5.20 -10.20
CA ARG A 303 3.11 -5.65 -11.07
C ARG A 303 3.61 -6.09 -12.46
N TRP A 304 4.74 -5.56 -12.95
CA TRP A 304 5.35 -6.05 -14.19
C TRP A 304 5.97 -7.43 -14.03
N HIS A 305 6.74 -7.67 -12.95
CA HIS A 305 7.34 -8.99 -12.73
C HIS A 305 6.30 -10.09 -12.49
N TRP A 306 5.19 -9.77 -11.82
CA TRP A 306 4.05 -10.68 -11.65
C TRP A 306 3.28 -10.92 -12.95
N ALA A 307 2.90 -9.86 -13.69
CA ALA A 307 2.24 -10.02 -14.99
C ALA A 307 3.13 -10.72 -16.04
N GLY A 308 4.46 -10.68 -15.87
CA GLY A 308 5.40 -11.47 -16.65
C GLY A 308 5.27 -12.99 -16.49
N GLN A 309 4.54 -13.47 -15.48
CA GLN A 309 4.26 -14.91 -15.25
C GLN A 309 3.00 -15.40 -15.98
N GLU A 310 2.28 -14.54 -16.70
CA GLU A 310 1.06 -14.91 -17.42
C GLU A 310 1.38 -15.83 -18.61
N LEU A 311 0.73 -17.01 -18.65
CA LEU A 311 0.94 -17.98 -19.73
C LEU A 311 0.65 -17.36 -21.11
N GLY A 312 1.60 -17.52 -22.03
CA GLY A 312 1.55 -16.96 -23.38
C GLY A 312 2.14 -15.55 -23.51
N ARG A 313 2.45 -14.85 -22.41
CA ARG A 313 3.04 -13.50 -22.44
C ARG A 313 4.57 -13.50 -22.51
N ALA A 314 5.22 -14.51 -21.94
CA ALA A 314 6.68 -14.68 -21.99
C ALA A 314 7.09 -15.65 -23.13
N THR A 315 7.98 -15.22 -24.01
CA THR A 315 8.54 -16.02 -25.13
C THR A 315 9.83 -16.76 -24.77
N GLY A 316 10.14 -16.87 -23.47
CA GLY A 316 11.34 -17.49 -22.92
C GLY A 316 11.39 -17.32 -21.39
N PRO A 317 12.47 -17.77 -20.73
CA PRO A 317 12.62 -17.60 -19.29
C PRO A 317 12.65 -16.12 -18.88
N THR A 318 12.23 -15.86 -17.66
CA THR A 318 12.10 -14.55 -17.02
C THR A 318 13.18 -14.33 -15.95
N TRP A 319 13.27 -13.11 -15.39
CA TRP A 319 14.15 -12.84 -14.24
C TRP A 319 13.74 -13.69 -13.01
N PHE A 320 12.44 -13.93 -12.84
CA PHE A 320 11.91 -14.79 -11.79
C PHE A 320 12.42 -16.23 -11.94
N ASP A 321 12.46 -16.80 -13.15
CA ASP A 321 12.97 -18.16 -13.37
C ASP A 321 14.45 -18.28 -12.99
N ALA A 322 15.26 -17.26 -13.32
CA ALA A 322 16.66 -17.20 -12.93
C ALA A 322 16.84 -17.11 -11.40
N GLN A 323 16.06 -16.27 -10.71
CA GLN A 323 16.04 -16.23 -9.24
C GLN A 323 15.58 -17.57 -8.63
N HIS A 324 14.54 -18.18 -9.19
CA HIS A 324 14.00 -19.46 -8.74
C HIS A 324 15.05 -20.57 -8.87
N ALA A 325 15.77 -20.66 -9.99
CA ALA A 325 16.86 -21.61 -10.19
C ALA A 325 18.01 -21.44 -9.19
N ILE A 326 18.34 -20.19 -8.80
CA ILE A 326 19.38 -19.89 -7.81
C ILE A 326 18.93 -20.18 -6.36
N MET A 327 17.63 -20.08 -6.08
CA MET A 327 17.01 -20.36 -4.78
C MET A 327 16.58 -21.83 -4.59
N ALA A 328 16.41 -22.58 -5.68
CA ALA A 328 15.98 -23.98 -5.65
C ALA A 328 16.89 -24.82 -4.74
N GLY A 329 16.28 -25.70 -3.94
CA GLY A 329 17.00 -26.56 -2.99
C GLY A 329 17.49 -25.87 -1.71
N ARG A 330 17.42 -24.53 -1.56
CA ARG A 330 17.88 -23.83 -0.33
C ARG A 330 16.96 -23.96 0.89
N GLY A 331 16.03 -24.93 0.91
CA GLY A 331 15.21 -25.26 2.09
C GLY A 331 14.26 -24.15 2.61
N ARG A 332 13.96 -23.14 1.80
CA ARG A 332 13.13 -21.99 2.18
C ARG A 332 11.64 -22.35 2.22
N LEU A 333 10.92 -21.87 3.26
CA LEU A 333 9.46 -21.91 3.35
C LEU A 333 8.80 -20.64 2.77
N TRP A 334 9.57 -19.56 2.60
CA TRP A 334 9.18 -18.37 1.84
C TRP A 334 10.00 -18.35 0.54
N GLY A 335 9.38 -18.81 -0.55
CA GLY A 335 10.02 -18.92 -1.86
C GLY A 335 10.00 -17.62 -2.66
N VAL A 336 10.63 -17.67 -3.84
CA VAL A 336 10.59 -16.54 -4.79
C VAL A 336 9.15 -16.26 -5.24
N GLN A 337 8.31 -17.30 -5.35
CA GLN A 337 6.92 -17.18 -5.76
C GLN A 337 6.03 -16.53 -4.68
N GLU A 338 6.20 -16.92 -3.41
CA GLU A 338 5.56 -16.27 -2.26
C GLU A 338 5.88 -14.78 -2.24
N ARG A 339 7.17 -14.43 -2.36
CA ARG A 339 7.66 -13.06 -2.39
C ARG A 339 7.08 -12.27 -3.56
N LEU A 340 7.12 -12.84 -4.78
CA LEU A 340 6.58 -12.19 -5.98
C LEU A 340 5.08 -11.88 -5.82
N GLN A 341 4.29 -12.85 -5.36
CA GLN A 341 2.86 -12.67 -5.15
C GLN A 341 2.56 -11.66 -4.03
N ALA A 342 3.33 -11.70 -2.93
CA ALA A 342 3.20 -10.73 -1.85
C ALA A 342 3.47 -9.30 -2.34
N LEU A 343 4.53 -9.10 -3.13
CA LEU A 343 4.91 -7.79 -3.65
C LEU A 343 3.91 -7.24 -4.66
N ASP A 344 3.33 -8.07 -5.54
CA ASP A 344 2.22 -7.67 -6.42
C ASP A 344 0.98 -7.23 -5.62
N LEU A 345 0.61 -7.98 -4.58
CA LEU A 345 -0.51 -7.62 -3.70
C LEU A 345 -0.25 -6.30 -2.96
N LEU A 346 0.96 -6.10 -2.42
CA LEU A 346 1.35 -4.84 -1.79
C LEU A 346 1.36 -3.67 -2.79
N ALA A 347 1.77 -3.91 -4.05
CA ALA A 347 1.78 -2.94 -5.14
C ALA A 347 0.39 -2.54 -5.68
N ARG A 348 -0.68 -3.19 -5.22
CA ARG A 348 -2.08 -2.85 -5.52
C ARG A 348 -2.77 -2.05 -4.40
N LEU A 349 -2.15 -1.96 -3.23
CA LEU A 349 -2.64 -1.15 -2.10
C LEU A 349 -2.28 0.33 -2.32
N PRO A 350 -2.96 1.27 -1.63
CA PRO A 350 -2.52 2.66 -1.58
C PRO A 350 -1.19 2.78 -0.82
N ALA A 351 -0.46 3.87 -1.08
CA ALA A 351 0.71 4.23 -0.30
C ALA A 351 0.34 4.40 1.19
N PRO A 352 1.20 3.98 2.14
CA PRO A 352 0.96 4.24 3.56
C PRO A 352 0.91 5.76 3.81
N ARG A 353 -0.05 6.20 4.64
CA ARG A 353 -0.23 7.63 4.97
C ARG A 353 1.01 8.29 5.57
N ASP A 354 1.82 7.51 6.28
CA ASP A 354 3.01 7.94 7.00
C ASP A 354 3.98 6.74 7.10
N PRO A 355 5.28 6.89 6.77
CA PRO A 355 6.31 5.89 7.05
C PRO A 355 6.31 5.32 8.48
N LEU A 356 5.91 6.10 9.49
CA LEU A 356 5.80 5.65 10.88
C LEU A 356 4.84 4.46 11.06
N ILE A 357 3.80 4.35 10.22
CA ILE A 357 2.88 3.20 10.24
C ILE A 357 3.60 1.92 9.77
N VAL A 358 4.51 2.05 8.80
CA VAL A 358 5.33 0.94 8.29
C VAL A 358 6.37 0.53 9.32
N GLU A 359 7.04 1.50 9.96
CA GLU A 359 8.02 1.24 11.04
C GLU A 359 7.36 0.61 12.28
N ALA A 360 6.16 1.05 12.67
CA ALA A 360 5.39 0.43 13.75
C ALA A 360 5.03 -1.04 13.45
N ALA A 361 4.53 -1.32 12.24
CA ALA A 361 4.20 -2.68 11.81
C ALA A 361 5.44 -3.60 11.75
N VAL A 362 6.60 -3.07 11.35
CA VAL A 362 7.88 -3.80 11.37
C VAL A 362 8.37 -4.03 12.80
N GLY A 363 8.21 -3.05 13.70
CA GLY A 363 8.54 -3.18 15.13
C GLY A 363 7.72 -4.28 15.83
N GLU A 364 6.40 -4.25 15.65
CA GLU A 364 5.45 -5.24 16.20
C GLU A 364 5.81 -6.68 15.79
N VAL A 365 6.10 -6.89 14.50
CA VAL A 365 6.42 -8.21 13.96
C VAL A 365 7.74 -8.76 14.47
N LEU A 366 8.74 -7.88 14.66
CA LEU A 366 10.10 -8.24 15.04
C LEU A 366 10.33 -8.23 16.56
N GLU A 367 9.29 -7.98 17.36
CA GLU A 367 9.34 -7.78 18.82
C GLU A 367 10.35 -6.69 19.24
N ARG A 368 10.59 -5.72 18.34
CA ARG A 368 11.42 -4.55 18.59
C ARG A 368 10.53 -3.44 19.13
N GLY A 369 10.78 -3.03 20.38
CA GLY A 369 10.29 -1.75 20.89
C GLY A 369 10.85 -0.58 20.06
N GLU A 370 10.31 0.61 20.28
CA GLU A 370 10.55 1.84 19.50
C GLU A 370 12.05 2.13 19.25
N ARG A 371 12.53 1.60 18.12
CA ARG A 371 13.87 1.83 17.56
C ARG A 371 13.66 2.11 16.07
N PRO A 372 13.89 3.36 15.62
CA PRO A 372 13.74 3.71 14.22
C PRO A 372 14.54 2.77 13.31
N ALA A 373 14.02 2.53 12.12
CA ALA A 373 14.79 1.82 11.11
C ALA A 373 16.05 2.63 10.70
N ALA A 374 17.07 1.97 10.14
CA ALA A 374 18.30 2.64 9.68
C ALA A 374 18.10 3.54 8.43
N TRP A 375 16.87 3.61 7.95
CA TRP A 375 16.34 4.36 6.80
C TRP A 375 14.84 4.51 6.99
N SER A 376 14.21 5.45 6.29
CA SER A 376 12.74 5.52 6.22
C SER A 376 12.16 4.29 5.50
N LEU A 377 10.98 3.83 5.94
CA LEU A 377 10.20 2.78 5.28
C LEU A 377 8.98 3.42 4.62
N ARG A 378 9.12 3.88 3.38
CA ARG A 378 8.09 4.71 2.70
C ARG A 378 6.93 3.92 2.10
N THR A 379 7.09 2.62 1.91
CA THR A 379 6.10 1.76 1.26
C THR A 379 5.95 0.43 2.00
N TRP A 380 4.85 -0.28 1.75
CA TRP A 380 4.67 -1.65 2.28
C TRP A 380 5.75 -2.62 1.77
N ARG A 381 6.30 -2.38 0.56
CA ARG A 381 7.50 -3.09 0.03
C ARG A 381 8.70 -2.90 0.95
N ASP A 382 8.95 -1.69 1.43
CA ASP A 382 10.09 -1.40 2.31
C ASP A 382 9.95 -2.10 3.65
N GLY A 383 8.73 -2.12 4.20
CA GLY A 383 8.42 -2.83 5.43
C GLY A 383 8.63 -4.34 5.29
N HIS A 384 8.15 -4.94 4.19
CA HIS A 384 8.45 -6.34 3.84
C HIS A 384 9.97 -6.57 3.76
N GLY A 385 10.69 -5.78 2.97
CA GLY A 385 12.13 -5.90 2.78
C GLY A 385 12.95 -5.82 4.07
N ALA A 386 12.54 -4.97 5.03
CA ALA A 386 13.21 -4.80 6.32
C ALA A 386 13.12 -6.03 7.26
N LEU A 387 12.29 -7.03 6.93
CA LEU A 387 12.13 -8.25 7.72
C LEU A 387 13.22 -9.30 7.43
N TYR A 388 13.88 -9.24 6.27
CA TYR A 388 14.98 -10.15 5.93
C TYR A 388 16.18 -9.92 6.86
N GLN A 389 16.53 -10.94 7.64
CA GLN A 389 17.53 -10.84 8.72
C GLN A 389 18.47 -12.05 8.84
N GLY A 390 18.43 -12.99 7.90
CA GLY A 390 19.23 -14.23 7.97
C GLY A 390 18.72 -15.26 8.99
N SER A 391 17.46 -15.13 9.42
CA SER A 391 16.76 -16.07 10.31
C SER A 391 16.53 -17.44 9.64
N ASP A 392 16.11 -18.43 10.43
CA ASP A 392 15.69 -19.73 9.90
C ASP A 392 14.42 -19.63 9.02
N PRO A 393 14.17 -20.60 8.12
CA PRO A 393 13.03 -20.56 7.19
C PRO A 393 11.64 -20.47 7.84
N TYR A 394 11.46 -20.97 9.07
CA TYR A 394 10.16 -20.92 9.76
C TYR A 394 9.94 -19.55 10.41
N THR A 395 10.95 -19.00 11.08
CA THR A 395 10.90 -17.63 11.60
C THR A 395 10.69 -16.63 10.47
N GLU A 396 11.35 -16.82 9.33
CA GLU A 396 11.19 -15.99 8.13
C GLU A 396 9.73 -16.04 7.61
N LEU A 397 9.18 -17.23 7.35
CA LEU A 397 7.76 -17.40 6.95
C LEU A 397 6.79 -16.75 7.94
N ARG A 398 6.96 -17.01 9.24
CA ARG A 398 6.08 -16.47 10.30
C ARG A 398 6.09 -14.95 10.32
N THR A 399 7.27 -14.36 10.18
CA THR A 399 7.51 -12.92 10.16
C THR A 399 6.79 -12.27 8.96
N PHE A 400 6.92 -12.84 7.76
CA PHE A 400 6.21 -12.33 6.57
C PHE A 400 4.69 -12.46 6.67
N VAL A 401 4.17 -13.62 7.10
CA VAL A 401 2.72 -13.82 7.26
C VAL A 401 2.15 -12.86 8.32
N HIS A 402 2.87 -12.58 9.41
CA HIS A 402 2.45 -11.62 10.42
C HIS A 402 2.42 -10.18 9.89
N TYR A 403 3.46 -9.76 9.17
CA TYR A 403 3.52 -8.42 8.58
C TYR A 403 2.40 -8.18 7.56
N LEU A 404 2.21 -9.10 6.62
CA LEU A 404 1.16 -8.99 5.61
C LEU A 404 -0.25 -9.00 6.24
N ARG A 405 -0.44 -9.72 7.35
CA ARG A 405 -1.67 -9.69 8.16
C ARG A 405 -1.92 -8.31 8.77
N ILE A 406 -0.88 -7.61 9.23
CA ILE A 406 -0.98 -6.24 9.77
C ILE A 406 -1.29 -5.25 8.64
N VAL A 407 -0.60 -5.32 7.50
CA VAL A 407 -0.87 -4.43 6.34
C VAL A 407 -2.30 -4.60 5.81
N ALA A 408 -2.79 -5.83 5.67
CA ALA A 408 -4.17 -6.11 5.26
C ALA A 408 -5.20 -5.60 6.29
N GLN A 409 -4.91 -5.70 7.59
CA GLN A 409 -5.76 -5.13 8.64
C GLN A 409 -5.80 -3.59 8.56
N LEU A 410 -4.63 -2.94 8.52
CA LEU A 410 -4.52 -1.48 8.48
C LEU A 410 -5.23 -0.88 7.26
N THR A 411 -5.00 -1.45 6.07
CA THR A 411 -5.65 -0.97 4.84
C THR A 411 -7.15 -1.25 4.81
N ALA A 412 -7.61 -2.42 5.27
CA ALA A 412 -9.04 -2.70 5.39
C ALA A 412 -9.75 -1.74 6.37
N ASP A 413 -9.11 -1.41 7.49
CA ASP A 413 -9.64 -0.45 8.46
C ASP A 413 -9.64 0.99 7.94
N GLU A 414 -8.62 1.37 7.17
CA GLU A 414 -8.50 2.72 6.62
C GLU A 414 -9.68 3.09 5.71
N VAL A 415 -10.04 2.18 4.80
CA VAL A 415 -11.15 2.38 3.85
C VAL A 415 -12.48 1.76 4.30
N ARG A 416 -12.57 1.25 5.53
CA ARG A 416 -13.81 0.64 6.08
C ARG A 416 -15.00 1.59 6.01
N ASP A 417 -14.80 2.83 6.44
CA ASP A 417 -15.86 3.84 6.57
C ASP A 417 -15.91 4.83 5.39
N GLN A 418 -15.11 4.60 4.34
CA GLN A 418 -15.02 5.48 3.17
C GLN A 418 -15.97 5.02 2.04
N PRO A 419 -16.87 5.89 1.53
CA PRO A 419 -17.72 5.58 0.37
C PRO A 419 -16.95 5.66 -0.96
N GLY A 420 -17.57 5.18 -2.04
CA GLY A 420 -17.09 5.33 -3.41
C GLY A 420 -16.24 4.16 -3.94
N GLU A 421 -16.05 4.14 -5.26
CA GLU A 421 -15.42 3.04 -6.01
C GLU A 421 -13.95 2.85 -5.65
N ALA A 422 -13.18 3.93 -5.46
CA ALA A 422 -11.78 3.84 -5.06
C ALA A 422 -11.61 3.13 -3.71
N ALA A 423 -12.46 3.45 -2.73
CA ALA A 423 -12.47 2.77 -1.43
C ALA A 423 -12.93 1.31 -1.57
N ALA A 424 -13.87 1.00 -2.46
CA ALA A 424 -14.29 -0.37 -2.75
C ALA A 424 -13.16 -1.21 -3.38
N ALA A 425 -12.41 -0.64 -4.33
CA ALA A 425 -11.25 -1.30 -4.94
C ALA A 425 -10.16 -1.59 -3.90
N VAL A 426 -9.85 -0.65 -2.99
CA VAL A 426 -8.88 -0.89 -1.90
C VAL A 426 -9.38 -1.98 -0.93
N ARG A 427 -10.68 -1.99 -0.58
CA ARG A 427 -11.27 -3.09 0.21
C ARG A 427 -11.09 -4.45 -0.47
N GLU A 428 -11.27 -4.52 -1.79
CA GLU A 428 -11.06 -5.75 -2.56
C GLU A 428 -9.59 -6.21 -2.52
N GLN A 429 -8.62 -5.31 -2.70
CA GLN A 429 -7.20 -5.69 -2.66
C GLN A 429 -6.75 -6.08 -1.24
N ALA A 430 -7.30 -5.45 -0.20
CA ALA A 430 -7.07 -5.84 1.19
C ALA A 430 -7.65 -7.24 1.50
N VAL A 431 -8.81 -7.60 0.94
CA VAL A 431 -9.37 -8.97 1.02
C VAL A 431 -8.47 -9.98 0.31
N ARG A 432 -8.03 -9.71 -0.93
CA ARG A 432 -7.11 -10.58 -1.68
C ARG A 432 -5.80 -10.83 -0.92
N LEU A 433 -5.27 -9.81 -0.23
CA LEU A 433 -4.10 -9.97 0.66
C LEU A 433 -4.42 -10.79 1.91
N ALA A 434 -5.60 -10.60 2.53
CA ALA A 434 -6.05 -11.39 3.68
C ALA A 434 -6.22 -12.89 3.32
N GLU A 435 -6.73 -13.21 2.14
CA GLU A 435 -6.84 -14.58 1.61
C GLU A 435 -5.47 -15.22 1.40
N PHE A 436 -4.52 -14.50 0.79
CA PHE A 436 -3.14 -14.96 0.63
C PHE A 436 -2.46 -15.22 1.99
N VAL A 437 -2.62 -14.30 2.95
CA VAL A 437 -2.19 -14.46 4.34
C VAL A 437 -2.80 -15.71 4.96
N GLN A 438 -4.11 -15.92 4.82
CA GLN A 438 -4.81 -17.08 5.38
C GLN A 438 -4.31 -18.40 4.79
N ALA A 439 -4.03 -18.43 3.48
CA ALA A 439 -3.48 -19.59 2.79
C ALA A 439 -2.06 -19.94 3.26
N LYS A 440 -1.15 -18.95 3.36
CA LYS A 440 0.23 -19.19 3.84
C LYS A 440 0.28 -19.47 5.34
N ALA A 441 -0.64 -18.93 6.14
CA ALA A 441 -0.79 -19.22 7.57
C ALA A 441 -1.16 -20.68 7.88
N VAL A 442 -1.54 -21.51 6.90
CA VAL A 442 -1.78 -22.95 7.10
C VAL A 442 -0.51 -23.70 7.48
N VAL A 443 0.66 -23.25 7.02
CA VAL A 443 1.98 -23.88 7.28
C VAL A 443 2.52 -23.53 8.67
N LEU A 444 1.94 -22.55 9.37
CA LEU A 444 2.37 -22.13 10.70
C LEU A 444 1.92 -23.08 11.80
N GLN A 445 2.74 -23.21 12.84
CA GLN A 445 2.39 -23.95 14.06
C GLN A 445 1.10 -23.39 14.67
N PRO A 446 0.23 -24.22 15.29
CA PRO A 446 -1.04 -23.77 15.86
C PRO A 446 -0.92 -22.62 16.87
N GLN A 447 0.21 -22.51 17.59
CA GLN A 447 0.48 -21.42 18.52
C GLN A 447 0.70 -20.07 17.81
N ASP A 448 1.59 -20.02 16.80
CA ASP A 448 1.85 -18.80 16.03
C ASP A 448 0.61 -18.41 15.20
N ARG A 449 -0.09 -19.39 14.62
CA ARG A 449 -1.34 -19.16 13.88
C ARG A 449 -2.44 -18.57 14.76
N ARG A 450 -2.52 -18.96 16.05
CA ARG A 450 -3.44 -18.34 17.04
C ARG A 450 -2.98 -16.94 17.45
N ARG A 451 -1.67 -16.70 17.57
CA ARG A 451 -1.09 -15.40 17.94
C ARG A 451 -1.31 -14.35 16.85
N ILE A 452 -1.00 -14.68 15.60
CA ILE A 452 -1.18 -13.79 14.43
C ILE A 452 -2.67 -13.62 14.12
N GLY A 453 -3.41 -14.74 14.11
CA GLY A 453 -4.84 -14.76 13.78
C GLY A 453 -5.16 -14.33 12.34
N PRO A 454 -6.45 -14.31 11.96
CA PRO A 454 -6.88 -13.75 10.68
C PRO A 454 -6.81 -12.21 10.71
N VAL A 455 -6.92 -11.58 9.53
CA VAL A 455 -7.42 -10.20 9.42
C VAL A 455 -8.85 -10.20 9.95
N ARG A 456 -9.21 -9.26 10.83
CA ARG A 456 -10.53 -9.23 11.48
C ARG A 456 -11.37 -8.11 10.89
N ARG A 457 -12.61 -8.42 10.51
CA ARG A 457 -13.65 -7.39 10.41
C ARG A 457 -13.82 -6.78 11.81
N ARG A 458 -13.80 -5.45 11.90
CA ARG A 458 -14.00 -4.74 13.17
C ARG A 458 -15.48 -4.37 13.34
N PRO A 459 -16.10 -4.61 14.51
CA PRO A 459 -17.48 -4.22 14.73
C PRO A 459 -17.59 -2.69 14.68
N ARG A 460 -18.63 -2.21 14.00
CA ARG A 460 -19.00 -0.79 13.87
C ARG A 460 -20.08 -0.44 14.89
N SER A 461 -20.95 -1.39 15.19
CA SER A 461 -22.06 -1.26 16.12
C SER A 461 -22.27 -2.52 16.98
N VAL A 462 -23.05 -2.34 18.05
CA VAL A 462 -23.75 -3.39 18.78
C VAL A 462 -25.23 -3.07 18.69
N LEU A 463 -26.02 -3.98 18.14
CA LEU A 463 -27.47 -3.93 18.13
C LEU A 463 -28.01 -4.63 19.37
N VAL A 464 -28.94 -3.98 20.05
CA VAL A 464 -29.90 -4.58 20.99
C VAL A 464 -31.23 -4.65 20.28
N GLU A 465 -31.92 -5.78 20.37
CA GLU A 465 -33.26 -5.95 19.81
C GLU A 465 -34.17 -6.57 20.87
N PHE A 466 -35.41 -6.06 20.96
CA PHE A 466 -36.49 -6.66 21.73
C PHE A 466 -37.51 -7.25 20.75
N GLU A 467 -37.76 -8.55 20.80
CA GLU A 467 -38.68 -9.24 19.90
C GLU A 467 -40.04 -9.40 20.60
N PRO A 468 -41.11 -8.76 20.13
CA PRO A 468 -42.44 -8.90 20.71
C PRO A 468 -43.04 -10.29 20.41
N LEU A 469 -43.59 -10.93 21.44
CA LEU A 469 -44.26 -12.21 21.36
C LEU A 469 -45.78 -12.00 21.44
N PHE A 470 -46.44 -12.17 20.30
CA PHE A 470 -47.88 -12.01 20.13
C PHE A 470 -48.63 -13.26 20.64
N TYR A 471 -48.89 -13.29 21.95
CA TYR A 471 -49.90 -14.16 22.56
C TYR A 471 -51.32 -13.56 22.38
N ASP A 472 -52.35 -14.31 22.75
CA ASP A 472 -53.78 -14.04 22.48
C ASP A 472 -54.22 -12.57 22.65
N GLU A 473 -55.14 -12.11 21.79
CA GLU A 473 -55.66 -10.72 21.76
C GLU A 473 -56.12 -10.23 23.15
N GLY A 474 -55.36 -9.28 23.72
CA GLY A 474 -55.61 -8.72 25.05
C GLY A 474 -54.65 -9.21 26.15
N GLY A 475 -53.67 -10.06 25.82
CA GLY A 475 -52.52 -10.34 26.69
C GLY A 475 -51.63 -9.11 26.93
N ALA A 476 -50.74 -9.20 27.92
CA ALA A 476 -49.66 -8.23 28.08
C ALA A 476 -48.59 -8.46 27.01
N GLU A 477 -47.95 -7.39 26.52
CA GLU A 477 -46.80 -7.52 25.62
C GLU A 477 -45.60 -8.12 26.36
N LEU A 478 -45.09 -9.22 25.81
CA LEU A 478 -43.99 -10.00 26.37
C LEU A 478 -42.90 -10.12 25.30
N PHE A 479 -41.64 -10.06 25.72
CA PHE A 479 -40.50 -9.89 24.82
C PHE A 479 -39.43 -10.95 25.04
N ASN A 480 -38.89 -11.48 23.95
CA ASN A 480 -37.53 -12.00 23.92
C ASN A 480 -36.55 -10.84 23.68
N TRP A 481 -35.24 -11.08 23.81
CA TRP A 481 -34.24 -10.09 23.39
C TRP A 481 -32.98 -10.72 22.80
N SER A 482 -32.32 -9.99 21.89
CA SER A 482 -31.04 -10.36 21.29
C SER A 482 -29.99 -9.24 21.42
N VAL A 483 -28.71 -9.60 21.37
CA VAL A 483 -27.59 -8.67 21.21
C VAL A 483 -26.66 -9.17 20.11
N SER A 484 -26.45 -8.34 19.09
CA SER A 484 -25.64 -8.65 17.90
C SER A 484 -24.50 -7.66 17.71
N GLU A 485 -23.34 -8.12 17.24
CA GLU A 485 -22.24 -7.28 16.76
C GLU A 485 -22.42 -7.00 15.27
N GLY A 486 -22.44 -5.72 14.87
CA GLY A 486 -22.65 -5.26 13.50
C GLY A 486 -21.37 -4.85 12.80
N TYR A 487 -21.17 -5.32 11.58
CA TYR A 487 -20.00 -5.03 10.74
C TYR A 487 -20.32 -4.11 9.56
N GLY A 488 -21.59 -3.73 9.37
CA GLY A 488 -22.09 -2.92 8.28
C GLY A 488 -22.60 -3.75 7.09
N GLN A 489 -23.38 -3.12 6.21
CA GLN A 489 -23.99 -3.75 5.02
C GLN A 489 -24.89 -4.94 5.36
N GLY A 490 -25.64 -4.86 6.47
CA GLY A 490 -26.53 -5.92 6.95
C GLY A 490 -25.79 -7.12 7.54
N GLN A 491 -24.49 -7.02 7.80
CA GLN A 491 -23.68 -8.11 8.35
C GLN A 491 -23.67 -8.05 9.87
N TRP A 492 -24.45 -8.94 10.50
CA TRP A 492 -24.60 -9.06 11.94
C TRP A 492 -24.14 -10.44 12.43
N LEU A 493 -23.66 -10.49 13.66
CA LEU A 493 -23.36 -11.72 14.39
C LEU A 493 -24.09 -11.66 15.74
N CYS A 494 -25.09 -12.52 15.95
CA CYS A 494 -25.70 -12.68 17.26
C CYS A 494 -24.65 -13.20 18.27
N VAL A 495 -24.50 -12.52 19.40
CA VAL A 495 -23.48 -12.81 20.43
C VAL A 495 -24.05 -13.06 21.82
N ASP A 496 -25.28 -12.64 22.09
CA ASP A 496 -26.05 -12.92 23.31
C ASP A 496 -27.55 -12.98 22.95
N VAL A 497 -28.31 -13.82 23.63
CA VAL A 497 -29.75 -13.99 23.41
C VAL A 497 -30.42 -14.39 24.71
N GLN A 498 -31.69 -14.03 24.86
CA GLN A 498 -32.61 -14.66 25.79
C GLN A 498 -33.92 -14.98 25.07
N GLU A 499 -34.10 -16.27 24.78
CA GLU A 499 -35.38 -16.87 24.44
C GLU A 499 -36.02 -17.37 25.75
N SER A 500 -37.28 -17.05 26.00
CA SER A 500 -38.12 -17.72 27.00
C SER A 500 -39.47 -18.07 26.37
N ALA A 501 -39.98 -19.27 26.65
CA ALA A 501 -41.21 -19.79 26.04
C ALA A 501 -42.51 -19.01 26.40
N GLY A 502 -42.39 -17.94 27.18
CA GLY A 502 -43.42 -16.97 27.54
C GLY A 502 -42.94 -15.51 27.50
N GLY A 503 -41.76 -15.22 26.93
CA GLY A 503 -41.11 -13.90 27.00
C GLY A 503 -40.87 -13.40 28.43
N VAL A 504 -40.70 -12.08 28.58
CA VAL A 504 -40.85 -11.29 29.82
C VAL A 504 -41.36 -9.87 29.49
N PRO A 505 -41.98 -9.12 30.41
CA PRO A 505 -42.39 -7.73 30.16
C PRO A 505 -41.21 -6.82 29.80
N PHE A 506 -41.46 -5.76 29.02
CA PHE A 506 -40.42 -4.90 28.43
C PHE A 506 -39.35 -4.42 29.43
N GLU A 507 -39.78 -3.87 30.58
CA GLU A 507 -38.87 -3.38 31.63
C GLU A 507 -37.92 -4.48 32.15
N GLN A 508 -38.42 -5.71 32.28
CA GLN A 508 -37.64 -6.86 32.73
C GLN A 508 -36.68 -7.36 31.63
N ALA A 509 -37.09 -7.34 30.36
CA ALA A 509 -36.19 -7.61 29.24
C ALA A 509 -35.04 -6.59 29.22
N ARG A 510 -35.35 -5.29 29.38
CA ARG A 510 -34.35 -4.21 29.44
C ARG A 510 -33.37 -4.41 30.59
N GLU A 511 -33.83 -4.74 31.79
CA GLU A 511 -32.93 -5.02 32.94
C GLU A 511 -31.95 -6.18 32.67
N GLN A 512 -32.44 -7.28 32.07
CA GLN A 512 -31.61 -8.42 31.69
C GLN A 512 -30.56 -8.04 30.63
N VAL A 513 -30.96 -7.27 29.61
CA VAL A 513 -30.03 -6.73 28.60
C VAL A 513 -28.95 -5.88 29.27
N LEU A 514 -29.33 -4.89 30.10
CA LEU A 514 -28.40 -3.94 30.71
C LEU A 514 -27.33 -4.64 31.57
N HIS A 515 -27.70 -5.70 32.28
CA HIS A 515 -26.76 -6.51 33.06
C HIS A 515 -25.64 -7.14 32.20
N LYS A 516 -25.96 -7.55 30.96
CA LYS A 516 -25.00 -8.15 30.01
C LYS A 516 -24.32 -7.12 29.10
N LEU A 517 -25.02 -6.03 28.75
CA LEU A 517 -24.66 -5.07 27.69
C LEU A 517 -23.30 -4.39 27.93
N GLY A 518 -23.01 -3.95 29.16
CA GLY A 518 -21.72 -3.31 29.47
C GLY A 518 -20.52 -4.20 29.13
N GLY A 519 -20.62 -5.50 29.42
CA GLY A 519 -19.59 -6.49 29.07
C GLY A 519 -19.49 -6.78 27.57
N ARG A 520 -20.59 -6.63 26.82
CA ARG A 520 -20.63 -6.76 25.34
C ARG A 520 -19.97 -5.55 24.69
N LEU A 521 -20.39 -4.33 25.06
CA LEU A 521 -19.83 -3.08 24.55
C LEU A 521 -18.32 -2.97 24.79
N LEU A 522 -17.82 -3.38 25.96
CA LEU A 522 -16.37 -3.37 26.25
C LEU A 522 -15.58 -4.36 25.39
N ARG A 523 -16.17 -5.50 24.98
CA ARG A 523 -15.54 -6.45 24.04
C ARG A 523 -15.55 -5.90 22.62
N ALA A 524 -16.68 -5.37 22.17
CA ALA A 524 -16.82 -4.78 20.84
C ALA A 524 -15.92 -3.54 20.66
N ASP A 525 -15.82 -2.65 21.66
CA ASP A 525 -14.85 -1.55 21.69
C ASP A 525 -13.41 -2.06 21.53
N GLY A 526 -13.02 -3.10 22.27
CA GLY A 526 -11.69 -3.70 22.18
C GLY A 526 -11.40 -4.36 20.83
N ALA A 527 -12.42 -4.94 20.18
CA ALA A 527 -12.33 -5.50 18.83
C ALA A 527 -12.34 -4.42 17.73
N ALA A 528 -13.00 -3.28 17.97
CA ALA A 528 -12.95 -2.09 17.12
C ALA A 528 -11.60 -1.35 17.23
N GLY A 529 -10.90 -1.51 18.36
CA GLY A 529 -9.48 -1.21 18.53
C GLY A 529 -9.17 -0.11 19.55
N PRO A 530 -7.89 0.30 19.66
CA PRO A 530 -7.47 1.30 20.64
C PRO A 530 -8.27 2.60 20.52
N GLY A 531 -8.87 3.05 21.63
CA GLY A 531 -9.68 4.27 21.70
C GLY A 531 -11.08 4.18 21.08
N ALA A 532 -11.42 3.11 20.36
CA ALA A 532 -12.70 2.99 19.67
C ALA A 532 -13.91 2.92 20.63
N ARG A 533 -15.06 3.39 20.15
CA ARG A 533 -16.38 3.28 20.80
C ARG A 533 -17.41 2.87 19.75
N VAL A 534 -17.83 1.60 19.77
CA VAL A 534 -18.86 1.13 18.82
C VAL A 534 -20.20 1.82 19.07
N ARG A 535 -20.96 2.07 18.01
CA ARG A 535 -22.32 2.62 18.09
C ARG A 535 -23.24 1.62 18.81
N LEU A 536 -24.08 2.09 19.72
CA LEU A 536 -25.20 1.29 20.21
C LEU A 536 -26.41 1.58 19.32
N GLU A 537 -27.00 0.53 18.77
CA GLU A 537 -28.27 0.57 18.05
C GLU A 537 -29.30 -0.18 18.90
N VAL A 538 -30.51 0.35 19.02
CA VAL A 538 -31.60 -0.31 19.71
C VAL A 538 -32.79 -0.40 18.77
N ALA A 539 -33.09 -1.60 18.29
CA ALA A 539 -34.32 -1.89 17.57
C ALA A 539 -35.46 -2.09 18.56
N VAL A 540 -36.54 -1.36 18.33
CA VAL A 540 -37.75 -1.40 19.14
C VAL A 540 -38.98 -1.49 18.24
N PRO A 541 -40.04 -2.18 18.68
CA PRO A 541 -41.32 -2.18 17.96
C PRO A 541 -42.08 -0.86 18.15
N GLU A 542 -43.24 -0.76 17.52
CA GLU A 542 -44.17 0.36 17.63
C GLU A 542 -44.53 0.68 19.11
N GLY A 543 -44.88 1.94 19.37
CA GLY A 543 -45.14 2.49 20.73
C GLY A 543 -43.89 2.67 21.59
N HIS A 544 -42.84 1.89 21.37
CA HIS A 544 -41.60 1.90 22.16
C HIS A 544 -40.59 2.95 21.67
N TRP A 545 -40.93 3.79 20.69
CA TRP A 545 -40.06 4.83 20.13
C TRP A 545 -39.65 5.94 21.12
N HIS A 546 -40.28 6.00 22.29
CA HIS A 546 -39.98 6.96 23.36
C HIS A 546 -38.74 6.59 24.20
N ILE A 547 -38.12 5.42 23.99
CA ILE A 547 -37.05 4.91 24.87
C ILE A 547 -35.78 5.78 24.86
N ALA A 548 -35.44 6.31 26.03
CA ALA A 548 -34.20 7.05 26.31
C ALA A 548 -32.95 6.16 26.34
N ALA A 549 -32.66 5.42 25.26
CA ALA A 549 -31.50 4.51 25.19
C ALA A 549 -30.15 5.19 25.48
N GLY A 550 -30.04 6.50 25.24
CA GLY A 550 -28.88 7.31 25.62
C GLY A 550 -28.65 7.45 27.13
N GLN A 551 -29.70 7.31 27.96
CA GLN A 551 -29.63 7.38 29.42
C GLN A 551 -29.46 6.02 30.11
N TRP A 552 -29.48 4.92 29.35
CA TRP A 552 -29.22 3.58 29.89
C TRP A 552 -27.86 3.51 30.59
N GLU A 553 -27.86 3.14 31.88
CA GLU A 553 -26.62 3.01 32.63
C GLU A 553 -26.00 1.61 32.51
N VAL A 554 -24.71 1.54 32.16
CA VAL A 554 -23.95 0.29 32.08
C VAL A 554 -22.65 0.36 32.87
N ALA A 555 -22.12 -0.79 33.29
CA ALA A 555 -20.88 -0.87 34.05
C ALA A 555 -19.67 -0.37 33.22
N ALA A 556 -18.97 0.66 33.70
CA ALA A 556 -17.86 1.29 32.99
C ALA A 556 -16.56 0.43 32.90
N SER A 557 -16.54 -0.75 33.52
CA SER A 557 -15.47 -1.75 33.37
C SER A 557 -15.96 -3.14 33.82
N THR A 558 -15.17 -4.18 33.58
CA THR A 558 -15.44 -5.57 34.03
C THR A 558 -15.25 -5.80 35.54
N ARG A 559 -14.92 -4.76 36.33
CA ARG A 559 -14.77 -4.87 37.79
C ARG A 559 -16.15 -4.90 38.45
N ARG A 560 -16.36 -5.78 39.45
CA ARG A 560 -17.64 -5.86 40.20
C ARG A 560 -18.05 -4.54 40.89
N THR A 561 -17.09 -3.67 41.16
CA THR A 561 -17.27 -2.34 41.78
C THR A 561 -17.22 -1.19 40.75
N ALA A 562 -17.35 -1.50 39.46
CA ALA A 562 -17.47 -0.47 38.42
C ALA A 562 -18.72 0.37 38.65
N ARG A 563 -18.58 1.69 38.63
CA ARG A 563 -19.75 2.59 38.60
C ARG A 563 -20.51 2.36 37.30
N LEU A 564 -21.85 2.35 37.40
CA LEU A 564 -22.70 2.48 36.24
C LEU A 564 -22.57 3.90 35.67
N ARG A 565 -22.76 4.05 34.36
CA ARG A 565 -22.70 5.32 33.62
C ARG A 565 -23.66 5.31 32.44
N PRO A 566 -24.37 6.42 32.14
CA PRO A 566 -25.14 6.56 30.91
C PRO A 566 -24.28 6.34 29.66
N VAL A 567 -24.79 5.58 28.69
CA VAL A 567 -24.07 5.28 27.44
C VAL A 567 -23.95 6.48 26.48
N GLY A 568 -24.97 7.34 26.43
CA GLY A 568 -25.17 8.39 25.42
C GLY A 568 -24.10 9.48 25.35
N PRO A 569 -23.47 9.91 26.46
CA PRO A 569 -22.27 10.76 26.42
C PRO A 569 -21.04 10.05 25.84
N GLY A 570 -20.89 8.75 26.12
CA GLY A 570 -19.66 7.98 25.87
C GLY A 570 -19.58 7.27 24.52
N ARG A 571 -20.70 7.03 23.84
CA ARG A 571 -20.79 6.45 22.48
C ARG A 571 -22.02 6.97 21.74
N ALA A 572 -21.98 6.94 20.41
CA ALA A 572 -23.19 7.18 19.62
C ALA A 572 -24.26 6.14 19.98
N VAL A 573 -25.49 6.60 20.24
CA VAL A 573 -26.65 5.75 20.53
C VAL A 573 -27.81 6.19 19.66
N ILE A 574 -28.33 5.26 18.86
CA ILE A 574 -29.45 5.47 17.94
C ILE A 574 -30.57 4.46 18.21
N LEU A 575 -31.78 4.86 17.84
CA LEU A 575 -32.94 3.99 17.76
C LEU A 575 -33.14 3.53 16.30
N ARG A 576 -33.59 2.29 16.14
CA ARG A 576 -34.02 1.66 14.89
C ARG A 576 -35.50 1.31 15.02
N ASP A 577 -36.24 1.34 13.92
CA ASP A 577 -37.58 0.75 13.88
C ASP A 577 -37.50 -0.73 13.54
N GLN A 578 -38.13 -1.60 14.32
CA GLN A 578 -38.05 -3.05 14.11
C GLN A 578 -38.88 -3.54 12.90
N GLY A 579 -39.90 -2.80 12.47
CA GLY A 579 -40.70 -3.14 11.29
C GLY A 579 -39.88 -3.09 9.99
N ARG A 580 -38.87 -2.22 9.94
CA ARG A 580 -38.00 -1.96 8.77
C ARG A 580 -36.89 -3.01 8.56
N ARG A 581 -37.25 -4.29 8.65
CA ARG A 581 -36.34 -5.45 8.54
C ARG A 581 -36.43 -6.26 7.24
N GLU A 582 -37.47 -6.06 6.42
CA GLU A 582 -37.73 -6.90 5.24
C GLU A 582 -37.33 -6.26 3.90
N GLN A 583 -38.29 -5.86 3.07
CA GLN A 583 -38.03 -5.24 1.77
C GLN A 583 -37.84 -3.74 1.95
N VAL A 584 -36.66 -3.23 1.59
CA VAL A 584 -36.37 -1.79 1.60
C VAL A 584 -37.33 -1.06 0.67
N ASP A 585 -38.22 -0.26 1.25
CA ASP A 585 -39.15 0.58 0.53
C ASP A 585 -38.40 1.60 -0.37
N PRO A 586 -38.77 1.73 -1.65
CA PRO A 586 -38.25 2.77 -2.53
C PRO A 586 -38.39 4.21 -2.01
N ALA A 587 -39.39 4.56 -1.19
CA ALA A 587 -39.46 5.91 -0.61
C ALA A 587 -38.42 6.12 0.51
N TRP A 588 -38.25 5.14 1.41
CA TRP A 588 -37.19 5.08 2.42
C TRP A 588 -35.80 5.22 1.80
N LEU A 589 -35.50 4.43 0.74
CA LEU A 589 -34.21 4.53 0.05
C LEU A 589 -34.01 5.88 -0.65
N ARG A 590 -35.05 6.45 -1.29
CA ARG A 590 -34.95 7.79 -1.91
C ARG A 590 -34.68 8.88 -0.88
N ARG A 591 -35.40 8.91 0.25
CA ARG A 591 -35.15 9.92 1.30
C ARG A 591 -33.79 9.75 1.95
N TRP A 592 -33.33 8.51 2.13
CA TRP A 592 -31.97 8.24 2.60
C TRP A 592 -30.89 8.79 1.66
N GLN A 593 -31.04 8.55 0.35
CA GLN A 593 -30.13 9.10 -0.66
C GLN A 593 -30.14 10.64 -0.64
N GLY A 594 -31.32 11.26 -0.56
CA GLY A 594 -31.47 12.72 -0.40
C GLY A 594 -30.77 13.28 0.84
N LEU A 595 -30.95 12.65 2.00
CA LEU A 595 -30.29 13.05 3.26
C LEU A 595 -28.78 12.80 3.28
N ARG A 596 -28.28 11.94 2.39
CA ARG A 596 -26.84 11.71 2.14
C ARG A 596 -26.22 12.67 1.13
N THR A 597 -27.00 13.28 0.23
CA THR A 597 -26.52 14.24 -0.78
C THR A 597 -26.82 15.70 -0.44
N ALA A 598 -27.79 15.97 0.45
CA ALA A 598 -28.13 17.31 0.90
C ALA A 598 -26.93 18.01 1.56
N PRO A 599 -26.60 19.26 1.17
CA PRO A 599 -25.45 19.99 1.74
C PRO A 599 -25.67 20.39 3.21
N GLU A 600 -26.93 20.64 3.59
CA GLU A 600 -27.36 20.97 4.95
C GLU A 600 -28.65 20.19 5.29
N LEU A 601 -28.81 19.84 6.57
CA LEU A 601 -30.01 19.19 7.08
C LEU A 601 -30.94 20.23 7.72
N GLN A 602 -32.25 20.05 7.56
CA GLN A 602 -33.26 21.02 7.97
C GLN A 602 -34.27 20.40 8.96
N ALA A 603 -34.50 21.07 10.09
CA ALA A 603 -35.45 20.60 11.10
C ALA A 603 -36.90 20.87 10.67
N LEU A 604 -37.62 19.82 10.27
CA LEU A 604 -39.05 19.88 9.96
C LEU A 604 -39.85 19.69 11.25
N ARG A 605 -40.30 20.79 11.86
CA ARG A 605 -41.17 20.74 13.04
C ARG A 605 -42.54 20.19 12.67
N VAL A 606 -42.87 19.01 13.17
CA VAL A 606 -44.21 18.44 13.08
C VAL A 606 -45.07 19.02 14.21
N ARG A 607 -46.34 19.32 13.93
CA ARG A 607 -47.33 19.83 14.89
C ARG A 607 -48.72 19.24 14.59
N PRO A 608 -49.63 19.22 15.58
CA PRO A 608 -51.06 19.08 15.34
C PRO A 608 -51.55 20.06 14.26
N GLY A 609 -52.43 19.60 13.37
CA GLY A 609 -53.01 20.44 12.32
C GLY A 609 -54.14 21.33 12.85
N GLU A 610 -54.03 22.64 12.68
CA GLU A 610 -55.08 23.60 13.02
C GLU A 610 -56.32 23.40 12.10
N GLY A 611 -57.36 22.72 12.62
CA GLY A 611 -58.44 22.17 11.78
C GLY A 611 -59.82 22.05 12.43
N ALA A 612 -60.48 23.19 12.66
CA ALA A 612 -61.94 23.30 12.78
C ALA A 612 -62.68 22.45 13.86
N GLY A 613 -62.45 22.77 15.14
CA GLY A 613 -63.44 22.56 16.22
C GLY A 613 -63.11 21.47 17.23
N ALA A 614 -63.58 21.66 18.47
CA ALA A 614 -63.18 20.93 19.68
C ALA A 614 -63.64 19.46 19.79
N ARG A 615 -63.78 18.76 18.65
CA ARG A 615 -64.02 17.30 18.54
C ARG A 615 -63.30 16.64 17.36
N ALA A 616 -62.54 17.39 16.56
CA ALA A 616 -61.64 16.82 15.55
C ALA A 616 -60.22 16.80 16.13
N GLY A 617 -59.71 15.61 16.43
CA GLY A 617 -58.29 15.43 16.78
C GLY A 617 -57.38 15.72 15.57
N PRO A 618 -56.06 15.87 15.79
CA PRO A 618 -55.11 16.13 14.71
C PRO A 618 -55.15 15.02 13.66
N CYS A 619 -55.71 15.33 12.49
CA CYS A 619 -55.87 14.34 11.42
C CYS A 619 -54.51 13.92 10.87
N ALA A 620 -54.20 12.63 10.91
CA ALA A 620 -52.96 12.04 10.39
C ALA A 620 -52.68 12.45 8.92
N GLU A 621 -53.73 12.66 8.12
CA GLU A 621 -53.64 13.16 6.74
C GLU A 621 -52.94 14.54 6.65
N SER A 622 -53.07 15.40 7.67
CA SER A 622 -52.38 16.70 7.70
C SER A 622 -50.87 16.55 7.91
N VAL A 623 -50.45 15.60 8.74
CA VAL A 623 -49.05 15.22 8.97
C VAL A 623 -48.48 14.53 7.73
N TRP A 624 -49.25 13.64 7.10
CA TRP A 624 -48.91 12.98 5.84
C TRP A 624 -48.61 14.01 4.73
N ARG A 625 -49.55 14.93 4.46
CA ARG A 625 -49.38 16.00 3.45
C ARG A 625 -48.22 16.96 3.76
N LEU A 626 -47.84 17.14 5.03
CA LEU A 626 -46.65 17.93 5.42
C LEU A 626 -45.36 17.18 5.07
N LEU A 627 -45.30 15.89 5.39
CA LEU A 627 -44.15 15.01 5.22
C LEU A 627 -43.89 14.64 3.74
N GLU A 628 -44.93 14.44 2.94
CA GLU A 628 -44.83 14.29 1.48
C GLU A 628 -44.16 15.50 0.80
N ARG A 629 -44.48 16.71 1.28
CA ARG A 629 -43.99 17.98 0.70
C ARG A 629 -42.62 18.42 1.22
N ALA A 630 -42.04 17.68 2.15
CA ALA A 630 -40.75 18.00 2.73
C ALA A 630 -39.61 17.72 1.74
N GLY A 631 -38.67 18.66 1.64
CA GLY A 631 -37.48 18.53 0.78
C GLY A 631 -36.50 17.45 1.22
N GLU A 632 -35.58 17.09 0.34
CA GLU A 632 -34.66 15.94 0.48
C GLU A 632 -33.71 16.03 1.69
N GLY A 633 -33.43 17.24 2.19
CA GLY A 633 -32.63 17.48 3.41
C GLY A 633 -33.43 17.55 4.72
N ALA A 634 -34.75 17.31 4.70
CA ALA A 634 -35.62 17.53 5.86
C ALA A 634 -35.65 16.34 6.83
N LEU A 635 -35.56 16.63 8.14
CA LEU A 635 -35.68 15.66 9.23
C LEU A 635 -36.83 16.04 10.18
N PRO A 636 -37.82 15.15 10.41
CA PRO A 636 -38.88 15.35 11.39
C PRO A 636 -38.33 15.60 12.80
N ALA A 637 -38.80 16.68 13.41
CA ALA A 637 -38.55 17.03 14.79
C ALA A 637 -39.90 17.16 15.53
N LEU A 638 -40.07 16.39 16.61
CA LEU A 638 -41.30 16.38 17.41
C LEU A 638 -40.99 16.77 18.86
N CYS A 639 -41.84 17.61 19.46
CA CYS A 639 -41.75 18.03 20.87
C CYS A 639 -42.75 17.30 21.78
N HIS A 640 -43.74 16.61 21.21
CA HIS A 640 -44.74 15.83 21.94
C HIS A 640 -44.15 14.49 22.41
N THR A 641 -44.80 13.84 23.39
CA THR A 641 -44.61 12.42 23.71
C THR A 641 -44.80 11.55 22.46
N VAL A 642 -44.00 10.49 22.31
CA VAL A 642 -44.16 9.48 21.24
C VAL A 642 -44.46 8.08 21.77
N ALA A 643 -44.79 7.97 23.06
CA ALA A 643 -45.29 6.72 23.64
C ALA A 643 -46.75 6.46 23.21
N ASP A 644 -47.52 7.54 23.05
CA ASP A 644 -48.96 7.58 22.88
C ASP A 644 -49.40 8.80 22.05
N GLY A 645 -50.68 8.80 21.66
CA GLY A 645 -51.36 9.90 20.98
C GLY A 645 -50.68 10.40 19.70
N PHE A 646 -50.88 11.69 19.43
CA PHE A 646 -50.42 12.40 18.24
C PHE A 646 -48.94 12.17 17.91
N GLY A 647 -48.04 12.18 18.90
CA GLY A 647 -46.61 12.07 18.60
C GLY A 647 -46.21 10.64 18.21
N ARG A 648 -46.85 9.61 18.78
CA ARG A 648 -46.69 8.22 18.30
C ARG A 648 -47.20 8.10 16.87
N ASP A 649 -48.43 8.54 16.63
CA ASP A 649 -49.09 8.42 15.32
C ASP A 649 -48.33 9.22 14.24
N ALA A 650 -47.75 10.39 14.60
CA ALA A 650 -46.91 11.18 13.72
C ALA A 650 -45.53 10.56 13.44
N VAL A 651 -44.97 9.74 14.34
CA VAL A 651 -43.78 8.92 14.05
C VAL A 651 -44.14 7.79 13.11
N GLY A 652 -45.29 7.12 13.29
CA GLY A 652 -45.81 6.12 12.34
C GLY A 652 -45.94 6.69 10.92
N VAL A 653 -46.62 7.84 10.77
CA VAL A 653 -46.74 8.52 9.47
C VAL A 653 -45.38 8.97 8.90
N ALA A 654 -44.39 9.32 9.74
CA ALA A 654 -43.02 9.60 9.28
C ALA A 654 -42.30 8.33 8.79
N LEU A 655 -42.55 7.17 9.41
CA LEU A 655 -42.02 5.89 8.97
C LEU A 655 -42.66 5.46 7.63
N ASP A 656 -43.99 5.54 7.50
CA ASP A 656 -44.76 5.20 6.30
C ASP A 656 -44.43 6.11 5.10
N THR A 657 -44.21 7.41 5.35
CA THR A 657 -43.76 8.35 4.30
C THR A 657 -42.25 8.25 3.99
N GLY A 658 -41.57 7.25 4.54
CA GLY A 658 -40.21 6.85 4.19
C GLY A 658 -39.09 7.65 4.86
N PHE A 659 -39.32 8.34 5.98
CA PHE A 659 -38.22 9.07 6.65
C PHE A 659 -37.27 8.10 7.36
N PRO A 660 -35.96 8.12 7.06
CA PRO A 660 -34.99 7.23 7.71
C PRO A 660 -34.56 7.74 9.09
N ALA A 661 -34.74 9.03 9.41
CA ALA A 661 -34.27 9.60 10.67
C ALA A 661 -35.21 10.68 11.22
N GLY A 662 -35.19 10.85 12.54
CA GLY A 662 -36.04 11.80 13.25
C GLY A 662 -35.54 12.08 14.68
N LEU A 663 -35.97 13.20 15.26
CA LEU A 663 -35.50 13.70 16.56
C LEU A 663 -36.66 14.10 17.47
N TRP A 664 -36.65 13.61 18.70
CA TRP A 664 -37.64 13.94 19.74
C TRP A 664 -37.05 13.75 21.14
N PRO A 665 -37.55 14.46 22.18
CA PRO A 665 -37.24 14.11 23.55
C PRO A 665 -37.96 12.80 23.93
N ALA A 666 -37.30 11.94 24.72
CA ALA A 666 -37.94 10.74 25.30
C ALA A 666 -39.13 11.08 26.22
N ARG A 667 -39.17 12.32 26.72
CA ARG A 667 -40.23 12.90 27.56
C ARG A 667 -40.70 14.21 26.96
N GLY A 668 -41.41 14.12 25.84
CA GLY A 668 -42.13 15.25 25.25
C GLY A 668 -43.42 15.59 26.00
N HIS A 669 -44.04 16.72 25.64
CA HIS A 669 -45.31 17.14 26.26
C HIS A 669 -46.51 16.33 25.75
N GLY A 670 -47.58 16.24 26.54
CA GLY A 670 -48.83 15.59 26.15
C GLY A 670 -49.73 16.46 25.27
N GLU A 671 -50.78 15.87 24.70
CA GLU A 671 -51.78 16.60 23.90
C GLU A 671 -52.57 17.66 24.71
N GLU A 672 -52.67 17.47 26.03
CA GLU A 672 -53.32 18.42 26.96
C GLU A 672 -52.49 19.69 27.21
N GLN A 673 -51.28 19.79 26.64
CA GLN A 673 -50.32 20.86 26.89
C GLN A 673 -49.91 21.54 25.59
N ASP A 674 -50.16 22.84 25.48
CA ASP A 674 -49.66 23.68 24.39
C ASP A 674 -48.12 23.74 24.39
N CYS A 675 -47.51 23.95 23.22
CA CYS A 675 -46.06 24.15 23.12
C CYS A 675 -45.58 25.36 23.94
N ASP A 676 -44.58 25.15 24.78
CA ASP A 676 -44.04 26.13 25.72
C ASP A 676 -42.67 26.71 25.28
N ALA A 677 -42.00 27.42 26.20
CA ALA A 677 -40.64 27.91 25.98
C ALA A 677 -39.61 26.77 25.82
N GLY A 678 -39.76 25.66 26.54
CA GLY A 678 -38.93 24.46 26.38
C GLY A 678 -39.06 23.82 24.99
N CYS A 679 -40.26 23.83 24.41
CA CYS A 679 -40.50 23.39 23.04
C CYS A 679 -39.76 24.27 22.01
N GLU A 680 -39.78 25.60 22.17
CA GLU A 680 -39.03 26.50 21.29
C GLU A 680 -37.52 26.38 21.46
N GLU A 681 -37.04 26.13 22.69
CA GLU A 681 -35.62 25.82 22.97
C GLU A 681 -35.18 24.51 22.30
N PHE A 682 -35.96 23.42 22.45
CA PHE A 682 -35.72 22.15 21.77
C PHE A 682 -35.62 22.36 20.24
N HIS A 683 -36.60 23.04 19.63
CA HIS A 683 -36.59 23.28 18.19
C HIS A 683 -35.50 24.26 17.75
N ARG A 684 -35.03 25.19 18.59
CA ARG A 684 -33.81 25.99 18.36
C ARG A 684 -32.58 25.07 18.34
N GLY A 685 -32.35 24.30 19.39
CA GLY A 685 -31.18 23.44 19.52
C GLY A 685 -31.10 22.34 18.46
N VAL A 686 -32.24 21.79 18.01
CA VAL A 686 -32.28 20.85 16.88
C VAL A 686 -31.92 21.53 15.55
N ARG A 687 -32.31 22.79 15.32
CA ARG A 687 -31.86 23.54 14.12
C ARG A 687 -30.35 23.77 14.13
N GLU A 688 -29.80 24.20 15.27
CA GLU A 688 -28.37 24.43 15.46
C GLU A 688 -27.55 23.13 15.27
N LEU A 689 -28.03 22.01 15.81
CA LEU A 689 -27.47 20.67 15.63
C LEU A 689 -27.41 20.25 14.16
N LEU A 690 -28.48 20.50 13.40
CA LEU A 690 -28.58 20.10 11.99
C LEU A 690 -27.80 21.04 11.05
N GLN A 691 -27.69 22.33 11.35
CA GLN A 691 -26.79 23.25 10.64
C GLN A 691 -25.32 22.83 10.76
N GLY A 692 -24.88 22.34 11.91
CA GLY A 692 -23.53 21.81 12.11
C GLY A 692 -23.25 20.43 11.49
N SER A 693 -24.23 19.82 10.81
CA SER A 693 -24.18 18.40 10.43
C SER A 693 -23.27 18.07 9.24
N GLY A 694 -23.35 18.82 8.13
CA GLY A 694 -22.70 18.42 6.88
C GLY A 694 -23.15 17.04 6.38
N GLY A 695 -24.45 16.71 6.54
CA GLY A 695 -25.06 15.47 6.06
C GLY A 695 -25.34 14.42 7.15
N VAL A 696 -26.28 13.50 6.86
CA VAL A 696 -26.88 12.60 7.85
C VAL A 696 -25.88 11.70 8.59
N ALA A 697 -24.80 11.26 7.92
CA ALA A 697 -23.81 10.34 8.48
C ALA A 697 -23.09 10.85 9.74
N ARG A 698 -23.04 12.17 9.98
CA ARG A 698 -22.43 12.76 11.20
C ARG A 698 -23.40 12.90 12.37
N LEU A 699 -24.72 12.78 12.14
CA LEU A 699 -25.77 13.06 13.13
C LEU A 699 -25.66 12.21 14.41
N PRO A 700 -25.38 10.88 14.39
CA PRO A 700 -25.25 10.08 15.61
C PRO A 700 -24.10 10.52 16.53
N GLU A 701 -23.00 11.00 15.95
CA GLU A 701 -21.82 11.48 16.69
C GLU A 701 -22.04 12.91 17.20
N LEU A 702 -22.74 13.76 16.45
CA LEU A 702 -23.11 15.10 16.92
C LEU A 702 -24.13 15.03 18.07
N VAL A 703 -25.09 14.11 18.03
CA VAL A 703 -26.01 13.82 19.14
C VAL A 703 -25.24 13.26 20.36
N ARG A 704 -24.21 12.43 20.17
CA ARG A 704 -23.31 12.03 21.28
C ARG A 704 -22.59 13.23 21.90
N GLN A 705 -22.02 14.11 21.08
CA GLN A 705 -21.31 15.31 21.55
C GLN A 705 -22.26 16.28 22.29
N LEU A 706 -23.49 16.41 21.83
CA LEU A 706 -24.54 17.18 22.49
C LEU A 706 -24.92 16.57 23.86
N ARG A 707 -25.18 15.27 23.92
CA ARG A 707 -25.42 14.52 25.18
C ARG A 707 -24.24 14.63 26.15
N ALA A 708 -23.00 14.64 25.64
CA ALA A 708 -21.79 14.79 26.45
C ALA A 708 -21.67 16.18 27.09
N LYS A 709 -21.82 17.26 26.30
CA LYS A 709 -21.89 18.63 26.82
C LYS A 709 -22.99 18.79 27.87
N ALA A 710 -24.17 18.25 27.59
CA ALA A 710 -25.30 18.28 28.52
C ALA A 710 -25.06 17.49 29.81
N ALA A 711 -24.18 16.48 29.81
CA ALA A 711 -23.80 15.72 31.01
C ALA A 711 -22.72 16.41 31.87
N GLU A 712 -21.96 17.34 31.29
CA GLU A 712 -20.95 18.17 32.00
C GLU A 712 -21.57 19.48 32.53
N ALA A 713 -22.58 20.03 31.85
CA ALA A 713 -23.32 21.20 32.31
C ALA A 713 -24.13 20.91 33.58
N ALA A 714 -23.94 21.74 34.61
CA ALA A 714 -24.67 21.65 35.88
C ALA A 714 -26.03 22.37 35.87
N GLU A 715 -26.35 23.11 34.79
CA GLU A 715 -27.53 23.97 34.68
C GLU A 715 -28.75 23.22 34.13
N GLU A 716 -29.94 23.67 34.52
CA GLU A 716 -31.21 22.96 34.29
C GLU A 716 -31.69 23.00 32.82
N GLY A 717 -31.33 24.05 32.07
CA GLY A 717 -31.80 24.28 30.69
C GLY A 717 -31.35 23.25 29.65
N THR A 718 -30.35 22.42 29.92
CA THR A 718 -29.85 21.42 28.95
C THR A 718 -30.55 20.05 29.05
N HIS A 719 -31.68 19.94 29.77
CA HIS A 719 -32.36 18.66 30.03
C HIS A 719 -32.78 17.92 28.74
N TRP A 720 -33.39 18.62 27.77
CA TRP A 720 -33.88 18.01 26.52
C TRP A 720 -32.77 17.29 25.73
N ALA A 721 -31.53 17.77 25.83
CA ALA A 721 -30.37 17.23 25.13
C ALA A 721 -29.86 15.91 25.75
N ARG A 722 -30.13 15.67 27.04
CA ARG A 722 -29.84 14.39 27.71
C ARG A 722 -30.81 13.32 27.25
N ASP A 723 -32.10 13.65 27.23
CA ASP A 723 -33.21 12.75 26.90
C ASP A 723 -33.53 12.69 25.40
N LEU A 724 -32.74 13.37 24.55
CA LEU A 724 -32.90 13.38 23.09
C LEU A 724 -32.77 11.97 22.51
N VAL A 725 -33.84 11.47 21.89
CA VAL A 725 -33.86 10.28 21.04
C VAL A 725 -33.50 10.69 19.61
N LEU A 726 -32.77 9.81 18.94
CA LEU A 726 -32.46 9.90 17.52
C LEU A 726 -32.87 8.57 16.89
N LEU A 727 -33.96 8.57 16.13
CA LEU A 727 -34.20 7.52 15.14
C LEU A 727 -33.21 7.74 14.00
N TYR A 728 -32.49 6.68 13.63
CA TYR A 728 -31.54 6.68 12.52
C TYR A 728 -31.56 5.29 11.90
N ASP A 729 -32.17 5.16 10.74
CA ASP A 729 -32.50 3.89 10.13
C ASP A 729 -31.96 3.83 8.70
N ASP A 730 -30.81 3.17 8.59
CA ASP A 730 -29.98 3.10 7.39
C ASP A 730 -30.43 1.90 6.53
N PRO A 731 -31.05 2.12 5.36
CA PRO A 731 -31.50 1.04 4.47
C PRO A 731 -30.34 0.32 3.76
N GLU A 732 -29.12 0.86 3.80
CA GLU A 732 -27.92 0.18 3.31
C GLU A 732 -27.28 -0.70 4.40
N ASP A 733 -27.82 -0.69 5.63
CA ASP A 733 -27.37 -1.49 6.76
C ASP A 733 -28.57 -2.09 7.54
N PRO A 734 -29.40 -2.96 6.90
CA PRO A 734 -30.65 -3.45 7.47
C PRO A 734 -30.47 -4.33 8.71
N ILE A 735 -31.50 -4.34 9.57
CA ILE A 735 -31.61 -5.20 10.77
C ILE A 735 -31.59 -6.68 10.34
N PRO A 736 -30.96 -7.61 11.10
CA PRO A 736 -30.99 -9.02 10.76
C PRO A 736 -32.41 -9.60 10.89
N PRO A 737 -32.75 -10.67 10.14
CA PRO A 737 -34.03 -11.33 10.33
C PRO A 737 -34.10 -11.99 11.72
N LEU A 738 -35.19 -11.69 12.45
CA LEU A 738 -35.73 -12.46 13.59
C LEU A 738 -35.64 -13.98 13.36
N PHE A 739 -35.61 -14.74 14.46
CA PHE A 739 -35.19 -16.14 14.54
C PHE A 739 -35.85 -17.08 13.51
N THR A 740 -35.25 -17.21 12.34
CA THR A 740 -35.53 -18.32 11.40
C THR A 740 -34.86 -19.60 11.87
N ASP A 741 -35.45 -20.77 11.60
CA ASP A 741 -35.02 -22.13 12.01
C ASP A 741 -33.66 -22.63 11.46
N ARG A 742 -32.65 -21.76 11.32
CA ARG A 742 -31.31 -22.11 10.86
C ARG A 742 -30.25 -21.38 11.68
N PRO A 743 -29.22 -22.07 12.18
CA PRO A 743 -28.11 -21.42 12.86
C PRO A 743 -27.42 -20.48 11.86
N GLN A 744 -27.38 -19.19 12.19
CA GLN A 744 -26.66 -18.19 11.39
C GLN A 744 -25.18 -18.59 11.32
N LEU A 745 -24.70 -18.84 10.09
CA LEU A 745 -23.34 -19.33 9.87
C LEU A 745 -22.33 -18.28 10.30
N SER A 746 -21.35 -18.68 11.10
CA SER A 746 -20.27 -17.79 11.54
C SER A 746 -19.56 -17.15 10.34
N PRO A 747 -19.34 -15.82 10.33
CA PRO A 747 -18.62 -15.16 9.25
C PRO A 747 -17.20 -15.72 9.12
N ARG A 748 -16.76 -15.92 7.88
CA ARG A 748 -15.40 -16.34 7.51
C ARG A 748 -14.46 -15.15 7.29
#